data_AF-A0A7R9J6J6-F1
#
_entry.id   AF-A0A7R9J6J6-F1
#
_cell.length_a   1.000
_cell.length_b   1.000
_cell.length_c   1.000
_cell.angle_alpha   90.00
_cell.angle_beta   90.00
_cell.angle_gamma   90.00
#
_symmetry.space_group_name_H-M   'P 1'
#
loop_
_entity.id
_entity.type
_entity.pdbx_description
1 polymer ?
#
loop_
_entity_poly.entity_id
_entity_poly.type
_entity_poly.pdbx_seq_one_letter_code
_entity_poly.pdbx_strand_id
1 'polypeptide(L)'
;MRIFEYLIAVNMMPLRFFLQEITKLSGVVSPVLAYMAYRLSEIPSDPKNMAKINIQIFSNAVDTSDVVDKAMLQKAKADHRAEKKAQKKARVQQAKSKQQGESSAAIISNKQEGDSQNKTDLDKAVENKKKESKSTTKEVGGEEKVKKENKLSTVKEGKFVENTKKDGKTEPAKEVQAKKEGKRPIKTQAKKDPKVAGETNKAVHPMKKEVNIVKEVKHKNVLAKKASAHRKMKLFTHLHQKKATIPVNSQDLHPAVVNLGSQYMDRVIVGSNARCLAFLHAMKQVIKDYNTPPQKKFSHGLEDTLHLSMEFLHQCRPVSVSMNNAMRHLKWQLMQLTDEKSDIEAKSHLNQAIETYILEQIEMAQQAICNTMQKKIVDKDVVIVYGCSSSIQRTLEEANKRGIKFRVVVMDDWAWREGKELLRRLVKLGLKCSYAIISAASLVMGEATKVLLGAHALLANGSVMARTGTSQIALLANAYNVPVLVCCETHKCCERALTDSFGLNELIEDPTSVGAIRLAYDVTPPDFISAVITEVAVVPCTSVPVILLAILLMLNSLVQGRVEYSIVLSQANESHAWTIHSIKESGYVAATAEIGVGIEDVASWCSSSEDEIRCRWDSAEVRLLHQNEECMHVEWLSTDTSGNLQQFEDCFDLGEAHWFGGPEIKKQYWPFEKYNLTEVPYVTRQAENQGLADPYWMNSKGFYIFVDDGVPLFVDQNNHRDGSLCLIAKNIDPYPPSNSNLTLSYTMCTLGNARTAHEHAIENYIGKPSGVPDERMFRLPIWSTWAKYKKDIDEDVVRELGDHIISNGFNNSQLEIDEMWEECFGSLVFNKTKFPDIRNLTDSLKEKGFRVTLWTPPFINLDCEPYHNEALEKGYFVKNTQGDTETTWWEGQGGILDFTNPDAVDWWVGRVRANQELSGVDSLKFDAGETSFMPQLPVLNASLDLNPSIFTTRYVETVSQFGSQIEVRSARRTNRLPIFLRMLDKDTNWGWDNGLKTLVTTLLVMNMAGYPFVLPDMIGGNGYGDSVPTKELFIRWLEANALMPALQFSFVPWDFDEE
;
A
#
# COMPACT_ATOMS: atom_id res chain seq x y z
N MET A 1 21.86 11.58 5.73
CA MET A 1 21.56 12.90 6.34
C MET A 1 22.80 13.56 6.96
N ARG A 2 23.55 12.95 7.90
CA ARG A 2 24.74 13.60 8.54
C ARG A 2 25.89 14.10 7.63
N ILE A 3 25.94 13.73 6.35
CA ILE A 3 26.87 14.30 5.35
C ILE A 3 26.32 15.60 4.73
N PHE A 4 24.99 15.77 4.71
CA PHE A 4 24.30 16.97 4.21
C PHE A 4 24.43 18.13 5.20
N GLU A 5 24.35 17.87 6.50
CA GLU A 5 24.57 18.86 7.57
C GLU A 5 26.01 19.40 7.55
N TYR A 6 27.00 18.56 7.24
CA TYR A 6 28.41 18.96 7.19
C TYR A 6 28.75 19.88 5.99
N LEU A 7 27.99 19.77 4.88
CA LEU A 7 28.16 20.61 3.69
C LEU A 7 27.48 21.99 3.81
N ILE A 8 26.60 22.19 4.81
CA ILE A 8 25.95 23.47 5.08
C ILE A 8 26.79 24.33 6.03
N ALA A 9 27.74 23.74 6.78
CA ALA A 9 28.48 24.40 7.86
C ALA A 9 29.78 25.12 7.45
N VAL A 10 30.19 25.12 6.17
CA VAL A 10 31.50 25.67 5.74
C VAL A 10 31.39 26.67 4.57
N ASN A 11 31.47 27.96 4.91
CA ASN A 11 31.74 29.12 4.04
C ASN A 11 30.85 29.34 2.80
N MET A 12 29.75 30.09 2.98
CA MET A 12 29.16 30.89 1.91
C MET A 12 29.92 32.22 1.73
N MET A 13 30.56 32.43 0.57
CA MET A 13 30.85 33.70 -0.13
C MET A 13 31.94 33.44 -1.20
N PRO A 14 31.56 32.93 -2.40
CA PRO A 14 31.72 33.78 -3.58
C PRO A 14 30.71 33.53 -4.73
N LEU A 15 29.68 32.68 -4.56
CA LEU A 15 28.89 32.17 -5.70
C LEU A 15 28.02 33.24 -6.41
N ARG A 16 27.61 34.31 -5.72
CA ARG A 16 26.74 35.36 -6.28
C ARG A 16 27.43 36.22 -7.34
N PHE A 17 28.77 36.37 -7.27
CA PHE A 17 29.56 37.09 -8.27
C PHE A 17 29.79 36.26 -9.55
N PHE A 18 29.85 34.93 -9.42
CA PHE A 18 30.08 34.02 -10.55
C PHE A 18 28.86 33.92 -11.48
N LEU A 19 27.65 34.05 -10.93
CA LEU A 19 26.39 33.95 -11.68
C LEU A 19 25.95 35.24 -12.41
N GLN A 20 26.49 36.41 -12.04
CA GLN A 20 26.22 37.67 -12.75
C GLN A 20 27.05 37.85 -14.04
N GLU A 21 28.16 37.11 -14.20
CA GLU A 21 28.91 37.08 -15.47
C GLU A 21 28.33 36.06 -16.46
N ILE A 22 27.80 34.92 -15.98
CA ILE A 22 27.20 33.90 -16.84
C ILE A 22 25.96 34.42 -17.58
N THR A 23 25.16 35.30 -16.96
CA THR A 23 23.98 35.91 -17.61
C THR A 23 24.30 36.93 -18.72
N LYS A 24 25.57 37.28 -18.93
CA LYS A 24 26.01 38.14 -20.07
C LYS A 24 26.55 37.36 -21.27
N LEU A 25 26.73 36.04 -21.17
CA LEU A 25 27.36 35.23 -22.23
C LEU A 25 26.48 34.05 -22.66
N SER A 26 25.93 34.19 -23.87
CA SER A 26 25.16 33.21 -24.66
C SER A 26 23.75 32.85 -24.17
N GLY A 27 22.75 33.13 -25.03
CA GLY A 27 21.35 32.83 -24.78
C GLY A 27 20.93 31.45 -25.25
N VAL A 28 21.10 30.43 -24.40
CA VAL A 28 20.25 29.22 -24.32
C VAL A 28 20.24 28.79 -22.85
N VAL A 29 19.13 28.99 -22.13
CA VAL A 29 19.03 28.65 -20.71
C VAL A 29 17.82 27.76 -20.46
N SER A 30 18.05 26.65 -19.75
CA SER A 30 17.03 25.66 -19.36
C SER A 30 16.06 26.22 -18.30
N PRO A 31 14.76 25.84 -18.31
CA PRO A 31 13.77 26.27 -17.33
C PRO A 31 14.18 26.08 -15.86
N VAL A 32 15.01 25.07 -15.57
CA VAL A 32 15.51 24.77 -14.21
C VAL A 32 16.34 25.93 -13.62
N LEU A 33 17.09 26.65 -14.46
CA LEU A 33 17.90 27.80 -14.03
C LEU A 33 17.05 29.06 -13.80
N ALA A 34 15.97 29.24 -14.55
CA ALA A 34 15.01 30.33 -14.31
C ALA A 34 14.28 30.14 -12.97
N TYR A 35 13.87 28.89 -12.67
CA TYR A 35 13.22 28.54 -11.40
C TYR A 35 14.15 28.75 -10.19
N MET A 36 15.43 28.39 -10.29
CA MET A 36 16.41 28.66 -9.23
C MET A 36 16.73 30.15 -9.06
N ALA A 37 16.74 30.94 -10.14
CA ALA A 37 16.92 32.39 -10.05
C ALA A 37 15.72 33.06 -9.33
N TYR A 38 14.50 32.64 -9.66
CA TYR A 38 13.25 33.13 -9.05
C TYR A 38 13.18 32.84 -7.54
N ARG A 39 13.52 31.60 -7.11
CA ARG A 39 13.53 31.21 -5.70
C ARG A 39 14.66 31.85 -4.86
N LEU A 40 15.63 32.50 -5.49
CA LEU A 40 16.72 33.24 -4.81
C LEU A 40 16.48 34.76 -4.77
N SER A 41 15.40 35.28 -5.36
CA SER A 41 14.95 36.67 -5.22
C SER A 41 14.06 36.94 -4.00
N GLU A 42 13.55 35.91 -3.32
CA GLU A 42 12.55 36.04 -2.24
C GLU A 42 13.13 36.13 -0.81
N ILE A 43 14.46 36.26 -0.65
CA ILE A 43 15.10 36.35 0.68
C ILE A 43 15.29 37.83 1.07
N PRO A 44 14.67 38.33 2.16
CA PRO A 44 14.80 39.73 2.58
C PRO A 44 16.22 40.12 3.00
N SER A 45 16.60 41.36 2.70
CA SER A 45 17.89 41.95 3.10
C SER A 45 17.71 43.08 4.10
N ASP A 46 18.27 42.96 5.31
CA ASP A 46 18.42 44.08 6.25
C ASP A 46 19.74 44.85 5.96
N PRO A 47 19.68 46.14 5.55
CA PRO A 47 20.84 46.84 5.00
C PRO A 47 21.60 47.69 6.04
N LYS A 48 22.23 47.06 7.05
CA LYS A 48 23.23 47.74 7.93
C LYS A 48 24.49 46.91 8.18
N ASN A 49 25.61 47.39 7.61
CA ASN A 49 27.03 47.01 7.80
C ASN A 49 27.77 46.31 6.65
N MET A 50 27.63 46.80 5.41
CA MET A 50 28.57 46.49 4.30
C MET A 50 29.26 47.76 3.78
N ALA A 51 30.04 48.40 4.66
CA ALA A 51 30.86 49.58 4.32
C ALA A 51 32.18 49.60 5.08
N LYS A 52 33.03 48.59 4.87
CA LYS A 52 34.50 48.61 5.04
C LYS A 52 35.14 47.31 4.56
N ILE A 53 36.43 47.38 4.23
CA ILE A 53 37.28 46.29 3.72
C ILE A 53 36.93 45.89 2.28
N ASN A 54 37.49 46.66 1.35
CA ASN A 54 37.83 46.18 0.02
C ASN A 54 39.33 46.49 -0.20
N ILE A 55 40.01 45.72 -1.06
CA ILE A 55 41.45 45.87 -1.40
C ILE A 55 42.44 45.41 -0.32
N GLN A 56 42.55 44.09 -0.10
CA GLN A 56 43.82 43.34 -0.15
C GLN A 56 43.57 41.84 0.04
N ILE A 57 43.63 41.08 -1.07
CA ILE A 57 44.03 39.66 -1.25
C ILE A 57 43.69 39.34 -2.72
N PHE A 58 44.63 39.66 -3.61
CA PHE A 58 44.64 39.16 -4.99
C PHE A 58 46.09 38.79 -5.36
N SER A 59 46.64 37.89 -4.56
CA SER A 59 47.81 37.04 -4.82
C SER A 59 47.85 35.99 -3.71
N ASN A 60 48.36 34.79 -4.02
CA ASN A 60 48.49 33.63 -3.13
C ASN A 60 47.18 32.88 -2.80
N ALA A 61 46.57 32.27 -3.83
CA ALA A 61 45.55 31.23 -3.65
C ALA A 61 45.69 30.09 -4.70
N VAL A 62 46.91 29.61 -4.90
CA VAL A 62 47.22 28.34 -5.58
C VAL A 62 48.20 27.60 -4.66
N ASP A 63 47.70 26.59 -3.93
CA ASP A 63 48.45 25.42 -3.38
C ASP A 63 47.71 24.65 -2.25
N THR A 64 46.56 25.12 -1.74
CA THR A 64 45.95 24.55 -0.51
C THR A 64 44.89 23.46 -0.70
N SER A 65 44.44 23.12 -1.92
CA SER A 65 43.48 22.01 -2.14
C SER A 65 44.12 20.62 -2.01
N ASP A 66 45.35 20.47 -2.47
CA ASP A 66 46.00 19.17 -2.68
C ASP A 66 46.46 18.45 -1.40
N VAL A 67 46.52 19.19 -0.28
CA VAL A 67 46.99 18.69 1.03
C VAL A 67 45.84 18.07 1.84
N VAL A 68 44.64 18.64 1.74
CA VAL A 68 43.47 18.18 2.53
C VAL A 68 42.92 16.86 1.99
N ASP A 69 42.81 16.71 0.67
CA ASP A 69 42.29 15.48 0.04
C ASP A 69 43.21 14.27 0.26
N LYS A 70 44.54 14.47 0.27
CA LYS A 70 45.50 13.40 0.58
C LYS A 70 45.39 12.94 2.05
N ALA A 71 45.14 13.86 2.99
CA ALA A 71 44.94 13.54 4.39
C ALA A 71 43.62 12.76 4.63
N MET A 72 42.52 13.20 4.03
CA MET A 72 41.23 12.51 4.06
C MET A 72 41.34 11.08 3.50
N LEU A 73 41.99 10.92 2.34
CA LEU A 73 42.15 9.62 1.68
C LEU A 73 43.09 8.66 2.44
N GLN A 74 44.09 9.17 3.17
CA GLN A 74 44.93 8.33 4.05
C GLN A 74 44.16 7.85 5.28
N LYS A 75 43.32 8.71 5.89
CA LYS A 75 42.51 8.35 7.05
C LYS A 75 41.50 7.25 6.71
N ALA A 76 40.73 7.41 5.63
CA ALA A 76 39.78 6.38 5.16
C ALA A 76 40.46 5.02 4.86
N LYS A 77 41.70 5.03 4.35
CA LYS A 77 42.49 3.80 4.12
C LYS A 77 43.01 3.18 5.42
N ALA A 78 43.25 3.96 6.46
CA ALA A 78 43.64 3.45 7.78
C ALA A 78 42.43 2.79 8.48
N ASP A 79 41.28 3.44 8.45
CA ASP A 79 40.05 2.98 9.12
C ASP A 79 39.55 1.66 8.50
N HIS A 80 39.49 1.56 7.17
CA HIS A 80 39.13 0.31 6.48
C HIS A 80 40.14 -0.84 6.72
N ARG A 81 41.41 -0.51 7.01
CA ARG A 81 42.44 -1.51 7.37
C ARG A 81 42.33 -1.93 8.85
N ALA A 82 41.78 -1.09 9.72
CA ALA A 82 41.41 -1.42 11.09
C ALA A 82 40.19 -2.36 11.12
N GLU A 83 39.14 -2.06 10.36
CA GLU A 83 37.96 -2.95 10.22
C GLU A 83 38.35 -4.35 9.73
N LYS A 84 39.16 -4.45 8.67
CA LYS A 84 39.65 -5.76 8.18
C LYS A 84 40.51 -6.50 9.20
N LYS A 85 41.24 -5.81 10.09
CA LYS A 85 41.92 -6.43 11.23
C LYS A 85 40.93 -6.90 12.32
N ALA A 86 39.88 -6.13 12.59
CA ALA A 86 38.83 -6.49 13.55
C ALA A 86 38.03 -7.73 13.07
N GLN A 87 37.57 -7.73 11.82
CA GLN A 87 36.88 -8.88 11.21
C GLN A 87 37.77 -10.13 11.14
N LYS A 88 39.08 -9.97 10.86
CA LYS A 88 40.02 -11.10 10.88
C LYS A 88 40.28 -11.62 12.31
N LYS A 89 40.31 -10.75 13.33
CA LYS A 89 40.33 -11.18 14.74
C LYS A 89 39.04 -11.93 15.11
N ALA A 90 37.87 -11.40 14.77
CA ALA A 90 36.58 -12.03 15.04
C ALA A 90 36.46 -13.43 14.41
N ARG A 91 36.87 -13.60 13.14
CA ARG A 91 36.93 -14.93 12.50
C ARG A 91 37.92 -15.89 13.17
N VAL A 92 39.06 -15.42 13.66
CA VAL A 92 40.01 -16.25 14.42
C VAL A 92 39.46 -16.61 15.80
N GLN A 93 38.66 -15.74 16.42
CA GLN A 93 37.98 -16.01 17.68
C GLN A 93 36.85 -17.04 17.52
N GLN A 94 36.04 -16.93 16.45
CA GLN A 94 35.04 -17.95 16.08
C GLN A 94 35.67 -19.30 15.68
N ALA A 95 36.85 -19.30 15.07
CA ALA A 95 37.57 -20.55 14.78
C ALA A 95 38.10 -21.22 16.06
N LYS A 96 38.58 -20.44 17.03
CA LYS A 96 39.03 -20.94 18.34
C LYS A 96 37.88 -21.49 19.20
N SER A 97 36.71 -20.83 19.20
CA SER A 97 35.55 -21.34 19.94
C SER A 97 35.01 -22.64 19.34
N LYS A 98 35.02 -22.81 18.01
CA LYS A 98 34.69 -24.10 17.37
C LYS A 98 35.66 -25.23 17.75
N GLN A 99 36.97 -24.98 17.76
CA GLN A 99 37.95 -26.00 18.20
C GLN A 99 37.83 -26.35 19.68
N GLN A 100 37.42 -25.43 20.55
CA GLN A 100 37.15 -25.76 21.95
C GLN A 100 35.89 -26.63 22.12
N GLY A 101 34.82 -26.38 21.35
CA GLY A 101 33.61 -27.21 21.37
C GLY A 101 33.82 -28.65 20.87
N GLU A 102 34.66 -28.85 19.86
CA GLU A 102 35.00 -30.21 19.38
C GLU A 102 35.90 -30.98 20.37
N SER A 103 36.72 -30.27 21.17
CA SER A 103 37.56 -30.88 22.20
C SER A 103 36.80 -31.36 23.43
N SER A 104 35.69 -30.70 23.80
CA SER A 104 34.86 -31.10 24.94
C SER A 104 33.89 -32.26 24.64
N ALA A 105 33.47 -32.42 23.37
CA ALA A 105 32.70 -33.59 22.95
C ALA A 105 33.51 -34.91 22.96
N ALA A 106 34.84 -34.84 22.86
CA ALA A 106 35.73 -36.01 22.86
C ALA A 106 36.16 -36.49 24.27
N ILE A 107 35.74 -35.81 25.34
CA ILE A 107 36.20 -36.08 26.73
C ILE A 107 35.09 -36.71 27.60
N ILE A 108 33.84 -36.71 27.14
CA ILE A 108 32.68 -37.28 27.88
C ILE A 108 32.37 -38.74 27.48
N SER A 109 33.10 -39.32 26.50
CA SER A 109 32.92 -40.72 26.06
C SER A 109 33.88 -41.74 26.71
N ASN A 110 34.61 -41.37 27.76
CA ASN A 110 35.61 -42.25 28.38
C ASN A 110 35.70 -42.10 29.92
N LYS A 111 34.64 -42.53 30.65
CA LYS A 111 34.73 -42.98 32.06
C LYS A 111 33.41 -43.56 32.63
N GLN A 112 33.04 -44.74 32.15
CA GLN A 112 32.15 -45.73 32.80
C GLN A 112 32.17 -46.95 31.86
N GLU A 113 32.51 -48.18 32.25
CA GLU A 113 32.88 -48.74 33.56
C GLU A 113 34.06 -49.70 33.41
N GLY A 114 34.78 -49.92 34.51
CA GLY A 114 35.76 -51.01 34.61
C GLY A 114 35.57 -51.74 35.92
N ASP A 115 34.81 -52.84 35.89
CA ASP A 115 35.27 -54.21 36.22
C ASP A 115 34.07 -55.14 36.41
N SER A 116 33.88 -56.09 35.50
CA SER A 116 32.97 -57.23 35.68
C SER A 116 33.48 -58.39 34.83
N GLN A 117 34.04 -59.36 35.54
CA GLN A 117 34.87 -60.43 35.01
C GLN A 117 34.16 -61.31 33.97
N ASN A 118 34.82 -61.47 32.81
CA ASN A 118 35.08 -62.74 32.14
C ASN A 118 34.42 -64.00 32.77
N LYS A 119 33.44 -64.63 32.11
CA LYS A 119 33.63 -65.90 31.35
C LYS A 119 32.33 -66.63 30.94
N THR A 120 32.44 -67.33 29.80
CA THR A 120 31.78 -68.60 29.40
C THR A 120 30.25 -68.64 29.40
N ASP A 121 29.61 -68.74 28.23
CA ASP A 121 29.51 -69.95 27.39
C ASP A 121 28.71 -71.09 28.05
N LEU A 122 27.49 -71.35 27.54
CA LEU A 122 27.23 -72.56 26.75
C LEU A 122 25.77 -72.65 26.28
N ASP A 123 25.59 -73.03 25.01
CA ASP A 123 24.29 -73.40 24.44
C ASP A 123 23.62 -74.56 25.20
N LYS A 124 22.28 -74.52 25.33
CA LYS A 124 21.37 -75.59 24.87
C LYS A 124 19.87 -75.33 25.10
N ALA A 125 19.09 -75.96 24.21
CA ALA A 125 17.74 -76.50 24.39
C ALA A 125 16.51 -75.56 24.37
N VAL A 126 15.82 -75.59 23.22
CA VAL A 126 14.51 -76.27 23.03
C VAL A 126 13.41 -76.01 24.08
N GLU A 127 12.30 -75.41 23.60
CA GLU A 127 10.87 -75.75 23.89
C GLU A 127 10.52 -76.50 25.21
N ASN A 128 9.49 -76.15 25.99
CA ASN A 128 8.11 -75.85 25.55
C ASN A 128 7.19 -75.48 26.74
N LYS A 129 6.31 -74.48 26.56
CA LYS A 129 5.00 -74.22 27.20
C LYS A 129 4.58 -72.79 26.75
N LYS A 130 3.73 -72.55 25.74
CA LYS A 130 2.45 -73.18 25.36
C LYS A 130 1.47 -73.07 26.54
N LYS A 131 0.45 -72.21 26.47
CA LYS A 131 -0.87 -72.35 25.80
C LYS A 131 -1.65 -71.02 25.94
N GLU A 132 -2.71 -70.66 25.20
CA GLU A 132 -3.55 -71.25 24.14
C GLU A 132 -4.05 -70.08 23.24
N SER A 133 -4.20 -70.18 21.90
CA SER A 133 -5.37 -70.71 21.15
C SER A 133 -6.71 -69.98 21.45
N LYS A 134 -7.62 -69.64 20.51
CA LYS A 134 -7.95 -70.27 19.22
C LYS A 134 -8.82 -69.36 18.32
N SER A 135 -9.34 -69.91 17.21
CA SER A 135 -10.08 -69.23 16.13
C SER A 135 -11.62 -69.23 16.24
N THR A 136 -12.25 -68.51 15.29
CA THR A 136 -13.54 -68.78 14.60
C THR A 136 -14.92 -68.40 15.20
N THR A 137 -15.79 -67.99 14.25
CA THR A 137 -17.28 -68.06 14.17
C THR A 137 -18.22 -66.99 14.78
N LYS A 138 -18.93 -66.31 13.86
CA LYS A 138 -20.39 -66.05 13.74
C LYS A 138 -21.29 -65.63 14.92
N GLU A 139 -22.00 -64.52 14.65
CA GLU A 139 -23.47 -64.26 14.69
C GLU A 139 -24.39 -64.85 15.78
N VAL A 140 -25.41 -64.03 16.12
CA VAL A 140 -26.60 -64.32 16.94
C VAL A 140 -26.30 -64.52 18.44
N GLY A 141 -26.98 -63.90 19.40
CA GLY A 141 -28.04 -62.91 19.33
C GLY A 141 -28.93 -62.97 20.56
N GLY A 142 -29.39 -61.80 21.02
CA GLY A 142 -30.71 -61.62 21.61
C GLY A 142 -30.87 -61.82 23.12
N GLU A 143 -31.60 -60.86 23.72
CA GLU A 143 -32.56 -61.08 24.81
C GLU A 143 -31.99 -61.45 26.21
N GLU A 144 -32.56 -61.01 27.34
CA GLU A 144 -33.84 -60.34 27.61
C GLU A 144 -33.81 -59.56 28.95
N LYS A 145 -34.58 -58.45 29.04
CA LYS A 145 -35.63 -58.10 30.06
C LYS A 145 -35.43 -58.47 31.57
N VAL A 146 -35.99 -57.81 32.60
CA VAL A 146 -36.88 -56.63 32.77
C VAL A 146 -37.08 -56.34 34.27
N LYS A 147 -37.19 -55.06 34.68
CA LYS A 147 -38.12 -54.45 35.68
C LYS A 147 -37.57 -53.07 36.09
N LYS A 148 -38.33 -51.97 35.96
CA LYS A 148 -39.43 -51.52 36.85
C LYS A 148 -38.94 -51.43 38.30
N GLU A 149 -38.97 -50.26 38.96
CA GLU A 149 -40.24 -49.61 39.31
C GLU A 149 -40.10 -48.10 39.66
N ASN A 150 -41.23 -47.38 39.57
CA ASN A 150 -41.36 -45.99 40.04
C ASN A 150 -41.57 -45.92 41.57
N LYS A 151 -40.99 -44.91 42.22
CA LYS A 151 -41.50 -44.12 43.36
C LYS A 151 -40.69 -42.81 43.35
N LEU A 152 -41.22 -41.61 43.12
CA LEU A 152 -42.43 -40.93 43.62
C LEU A 152 -42.40 -40.61 45.13
N SER A 153 -41.86 -39.44 45.49
CA SER A 153 -42.54 -38.35 46.24
C SER A 153 -41.50 -37.30 46.70
N THR A 154 -41.45 -36.05 46.24
CA THR A 154 -42.34 -34.87 46.46
C THR A 154 -42.65 -34.47 47.90
N VAL A 155 -42.05 -33.37 48.35
CA VAL A 155 -42.57 -32.32 49.27
C VAL A 155 -41.96 -30.99 48.75
N LYS A 156 -42.75 -30.04 48.21
CA LYS A 156 -43.22 -28.73 48.76
C LYS A 156 -42.10 -27.81 49.31
N GLU A 157 -42.16 -26.47 49.27
CA GLU A 157 -43.15 -25.44 48.85
C GLU A 157 -42.52 -24.54 47.74
N GLY A 158 -43.12 -23.58 47.03
CA GLY A 158 -44.28 -22.69 47.21
C GLY A 158 -43.82 -21.22 47.07
N LYS A 159 -43.85 -20.61 45.88
CA LYS A 159 -44.90 -19.68 45.37
C LYS A 159 -45.29 -18.51 46.30
N PHE A 160 -45.15 -17.28 45.79
CA PHE A 160 -46.16 -16.19 45.63
C PHE A 160 -45.41 -15.04 44.91
N VAL A 161 -45.81 -14.43 43.77
CA VAL A 161 -47.10 -14.08 43.14
C VAL A 161 -47.83 -12.94 43.85
N GLU A 162 -48.15 -11.88 43.12
CA GLU A 162 -49.46 -11.20 42.98
C GLU A 162 -49.22 -9.85 42.24
N ASN A 163 -50.06 -9.26 41.40
CA ASN A 163 -51.34 -9.53 40.72
C ASN A 163 -52.16 -8.24 40.78
N THR A 164 -52.53 -7.65 39.63
CA THR A 164 -53.80 -6.93 39.41
C THR A 164 -53.99 -6.78 37.89
N LYS A 165 -55.00 -7.41 37.28
CA LYS A 165 -56.37 -6.89 36.97
C LYS A 165 -56.34 -5.60 36.13
N LYS A 166 -56.74 -5.59 34.85
CA LYS A 166 -58.07 -5.80 34.20
C LYS A 166 -58.95 -4.55 34.12
N ASP A 167 -59.63 -4.43 32.97
CA ASP A 167 -60.69 -3.50 32.52
C ASP A 167 -60.19 -2.27 31.70
N GLY A 168 -60.78 -1.86 30.56
CA GLY A 168 -61.79 -2.48 29.68
C GLY A 168 -62.37 -1.51 28.60
N LYS A 169 -62.79 -2.02 27.43
CA LYS A 169 -63.45 -1.33 26.27
C LYS A 169 -62.51 -0.42 25.41
N THR A 170 -62.69 -0.21 24.09
CA THR A 170 -63.80 -0.52 23.15
C THR A 170 -63.31 -0.75 21.70
N GLU A 171 -64.06 -1.54 20.91
CA GLU A 171 -64.01 -1.64 19.43
C GLU A 171 -64.68 -0.41 18.75
N PRO A 172 -64.61 -0.14 17.41
CA PRO A 172 -64.74 -1.06 16.25
C PRO A 172 -63.56 -0.99 15.22
N ALA A 173 -63.20 -2.02 14.44
CA ALA A 173 -63.92 -2.78 13.40
C ALA A 173 -64.33 -1.91 12.19
N LYS A 174 -63.89 -2.18 10.95
CA LYS A 174 -64.22 -3.32 10.03
C LYS A 174 -63.19 -3.39 8.86
N GLU A 175 -63.05 -4.45 8.04
CA GLU A 175 -63.86 -5.66 7.83
C GLU A 175 -63.05 -6.90 7.36
N VAL A 176 -63.22 -8.01 8.11
CA VAL A 176 -63.33 -9.43 7.69
C VAL A 176 -62.30 -10.14 6.76
N GLN A 177 -61.67 -11.13 7.39
CA GLN A 177 -60.86 -12.26 6.89
C GLN A 177 -61.49 -13.16 5.80
N ALA A 178 -60.66 -13.94 5.05
CA ALA A 178 -60.61 -15.42 5.18
C ALA A 178 -59.62 -16.21 4.27
N LYS A 179 -58.74 -17.00 4.94
CA LYS A 179 -58.36 -18.41 4.66
C LYS A 179 -57.54 -18.85 3.42
N LYS A 180 -56.32 -19.31 3.76
CA LYS A 180 -55.69 -20.64 3.48
C LYS A 180 -55.09 -21.01 2.09
N GLU A 181 -53.95 -21.68 2.23
CA GLU A 181 -53.09 -22.45 1.31
C GLU A 181 -53.78 -23.19 0.15
N GLY A 182 -53.14 -23.17 -1.04
CA GLY A 182 -53.46 -24.10 -2.14
C GLY A 182 -52.87 -23.73 -3.51
N LYS A 183 -52.03 -24.61 -4.08
CA LYS A 183 -51.32 -24.50 -5.38
C LYS A 183 -52.18 -24.03 -6.59
N ARG A 184 -51.57 -23.16 -7.45
CA ARG A 184 -51.78 -22.82 -8.91
C ARG A 184 -52.94 -23.53 -9.67
N PRO A 185 -53.63 -22.96 -10.73
CA PRO A 185 -53.05 -22.16 -11.85
C PRO A 185 -53.98 -21.16 -12.66
N ILE A 186 -53.48 -20.66 -13.82
CA ILE A 186 -54.19 -20.26 -15.12
C ILE A 186 -54.49 -18.78 -15.50
N LYS A 187 -53.78 -18.35 -16.57
CA LYS A 187 -54.09 -17.55 -17.80
C LYS A 187 -55.37 -16.69 -18.00
N THR A 188 -55.17 -15.64 -18.80
CA THR A 188 -56.03 -15.15 -19.91
C THR A 188 -55.17 -14.85 -21.17
N GLN A 189 -55.61 -14.67 -22.42
CA GLN A 189 -56.66 -15.27 -23.29
C GLN A 189 -56.37 -14.84 -24.78
N ALA A 190 -56.92 -15.37 -25.89
CA ALA A 190 -57.26 -16.75 -26.32
C ALA A 190 -57.87 -16.80 -27.76
N LYS A 191 -57.10 -17.12 -28.83
CA LYS A 191 -57.59 -17.35 -30.22
C LYS A 191 -56.68 -18.35 -30.96
N LYS A 192 -57.11 -19.32 -31.77
CA LYS A 192 -58.33 -20.16 -31.95
C LYS A 192 -58.13 -20.89 -33.30
N ASP A 193 -57.94 -22.21 -33.30
CA ASP A 193 -58.17 -23.05 -34.50
C ASP A 193 -59.71 -23.22 -34.73
N PRO A 194 -60.19 -23.90 -35.81
CA PRO A 194 -60.25 -25.38 -35.76
C PRO A 194 -60.31 -26.16 -37.12
N LYS A 195 -60.26 -27.51 -37.02
CA LYS A 195 -60.73 -28.57 -37.99
C LYS A 195 -59.79 -28.98 -39.14
N VAL A 196 -59.89 -30.19 -39.74
CA VAL A 196 -60.15 -31.60 -39.33
C VAL A 196 -60.16 -32.50 -40.60
N ALA A 197 -59.71 -33.76 -40.49
CA ALA A 197 -59.90 -34.90 -41.42
C ALA A 197 -59.20 -34.92 -42.80
N GLY A 198 -58.90 -36.13 -43.30
CA GLY A 198 -58.56 -36.42 -44.70
C GLY A 198 -57.38 -37.38 -44.93
N GLU A 199 -57.64 -38.67 -45.14
CA GLU A 199 -56.64 -39.65 -45.58
C GLU A 199 -56.38 -39.56 -47.11
N THR A 200 -55.14 -39.81 -47.58
CA THR A 200 -54.76 -40.99 -48.38
C THR A 200 -53.51 -40.82 -49.29
N ASN A 201 -52.69 -41.89 -49.29
CA ASN A 201 -51.98 -42.52 -50.43
C ASN A 201 -50.61 -42.03 -51.00
N LYS A 202 -49.63 -42.96 -50.85
CA LYS A 202 -48.52 -43.37 -51.76
C LYS A 202 -47.27 -42.46 -51.88
N ALA A 203 -46.03 -42.97 -51.88
CA ALA A 203 -45.45 -44.31 -51.61
C ALA A 203 -43.95 -44.13 -51.23
N VAL A 204 -43.46 -44.59 -50.07
CA VAL A 204 -42.90 -45.91 -49.70
C VAL A 204 -41.46 -46.22 -50.20
N HIS A 205 -40.60 -46.63 -49.25
CA HIS A 205 -39.20 -47.08 -49.39
C HIS A 205 -39.03 -48.39 -50.23
N PRO A 206 -37.80 -48.94 -50.33
CA PRO A 206 -37.45 -49.98 -49.34
C PRO A 206 -36.00 -49.96 -48.83
N MET A 207 -35.81 -50.41 -47.58
CA MET A 207 -34.52 -50.87 -47.05
C MET A 207 -34.16 -52.25 -47.62
N LYS A 208 -32.86 -52.61 -47.60
CA LYS A 208 -32.41 -54.01 -47.55
C LYS A 208 -31.28 -54.18 -46.53
N LYS A 209 -31.20 -55.38 -45.97
CA LYS A 209 -30.29 -55.80 -44.89
C LYS A 209 -29.59 -57.10 -45.31
N GLU A 210 -28.29 -57.22 -44.99
CA GLU A 210 -27.51 -58.48 -44.83
C GLU A 210 -27.34 -59.34 -46.12
N VAL A 211 -26.36 -60.25 -46.30
CA VAL A 211 -25.47 -61.02 -45.38
C VAL A 211 -24.03 -61.15 -45.93
N ASN A 212 -23.08 -61.45 -45.03
CA ASN A 212 -21.64 -61.76 -45.20
C ASN A 212 -21.15 -62.61 -46.41
N ILE A 213 -19.89 -62.39 -46.79
CA ILE A 213 -18.93 -63.47 -47.18
C ILE A 213 -17.64 -63.29 -46.37
N VAL A 214 -17.10 -64.38 -45.80
CA VAL A 214 -15.94 -64.41 -44.89
C VAL A 214 -14.71 -65.02 -45.58
N LYS A 215 -13.51 -64.45 -45.37
CA LYS A 215 -12.20 -65.15 -45.34
C LYS A 215 -11.02 -64.25 -44.88
N GLU A 216 -10.71 -64.31 -43.59
CA GLU A 216 -9.41 -64.68 -42.99
C GLU A 216 -8.18 -64.90 -43.93
N VAL A 217 -6.89 -64.60 -43.62
CA VAL A 217 -6.13 -64.26 -42.38
C VAL A 217 -4.90 -63.39 -42.75
N LYS A 218 -4.40 -62.48 -41.88
CA LYS A 218 -2.98 -62.42 -41.40
C LYS A 218 -2.61 -61.20 -40.53
N HIS A 219 -1.64 -61.44 -39.64
CA HIS A 219 -1.17 -60.56 -38.57
C HIS A 219 0.06 -59.70 -38.95
N LYS A 220 0.20 -58.59 -38.21
CA LYS A 220 1.42 -57.86 -37.82
C LYS A 220 2.12 -56.88 -38.79
N ASN A 221 2.33 -55.70 -38.20
CA ASN A 221 3.48 -54.79 -38.26
C ASN A 221 3.56 -53.66 -39.31
N VAL A 222 3.46 -52.43 -38.77
CA VAL A 222 4.46 -51.34 -38.87
C VAL A 222 4.79 -50.84 -40.28
N LEU A 223 4.13 -49.74 -40.71
CA LEU A 223 4.77 -48.45 -41.11
C LEU A 223 3.74 -47.40 -41.58
N ALA A 224 4.17 -46.13 -41.56
CA ALA A 224 3.58 -45.00 -42.29
C ALA A 224 2.11 -44.57 -42.01
N LYS A 225 1.86 -43.98 -40.82
CA LYS A 225 1.02 -42.75 -40.66
C LYS A 225 1.14 -42.12 -39.25
N LYS A 226 2.34 -41.64 -38.92
CA LYS A 226 2.59 -40.68 -37.81
C LYS A 226 3.63 -39.63 -38.26
N ALA A 227 3.14 -38.52 -38.79
CA ALA A 227 3.87 -37.27 -39.03
C ALA A 227 2.82 -36.15 -39.12
N SER A 228 2.93 -34.98 -38.48
CA SER A 228 3.87 -34.58 -37.41
C SER A 228 3.13 -33.64 -36.44
N ALA A 229 2.50 -34.20 -35.41
CA ALA A 229 2.00 -33.42 -34.28
C ALA A 229 3.21 -33.04 -33.41
N HIS A 230 3.71 -31.81 -33.59
CA HIS A 230 4.86 -31.30 -32.83
C HIS A 230 4.58 -31.40 -31.32
N ARG A 231 5.43 -32.11 -30.58
CA ARG A 231 5.32 -32.33 -29.14
C ARG A 231 5.68 -31.03 -28.39
N LYS A 232 4.75 -30.07 -28.34
CA LYS A 232 4.92 -28.79 -27.65
C LYS A 232 5.36 -29.02 -26.20
N MET A 233 6.38 -28.28 -25.75
CA MET A 233 6.83 -28.33 -24.36
C MET A 233 5.77 -27.70 -23.44
N LYS A 234 5.41 -28.39 -22.34
CA LYS A 234 4.37 -27.92 -21.40
C LYS A 234 4.63 -26.52 -20.83
N LEU A 235 5.89 -26.14 -20.65
CA LEU A 235 6.28 -24.83 -20.10
C LEU A 235 6.08 -23.66 -21.08
N PHE A 236 6.01 -23.91 -22.39
CA PHE A 236 5.97 -22.86 -23.43
C PHE A 236 4.66 -22.86 -24.22
N THR A 237 3.61 -23.55 -23.76
CA THR A 237 2.35 -23.67 -24.48
C THR A 237 1.67 -22.33 -24.74
N HIS A 238 1.81 -21.37 -23.82
CA HIS A 238 1.28 -20.00 -23.92
C HIS A 238 2.08 -19.09 -24.86
N LEU A 239 3.36 -19.39 -25.11
CA LEU A 239 4.21 -18.59 -26.01
C LEU A 239 4.11 -19.00 -27.48
N HIS A 240 3.47 -20.14 -27.80
CA HIS A 240 3.28 -20.59 -29.17
C HIS A 240 2.16 -19.83 -29.89
N GLN A 241 2.53 -18.85 -30.71
CA GLN A 241 1.62 -18.09 -31.56
C GLN A 241 1.29 -18.82 -32.88
N LYS A 242 0.12 -18.51 -33.46
CA LYS A 242 -0.20 -18.87 -34.85
C LYS A 242 0.54 -17.88 -35.76
N LYS A 243 1.45 -18.36 -36.60
CA LYS A 243 2.14 -17.51 -37.59
C LYS A 243 1.12 -17.05 -38.65
N ALA A 244 1.10 -15.75 -38.95
CA ALA A 244 0.34 -15.22 -40.06
C ALA A 244 0.88 -15.73 -41.41
N THR A 245 -0.01 -15.96 -42.37
CA THR A 245 0.33 -16.01 -43.80
C THR A 245 0.21 -14.60 -44.37
N ILE A 246 1.24 -14.13 -45.09
CA ILE A 246 1.22 -12.81 -45.73
C ILE A 246 0.05 -12.73 -46.72
N PRO A 247 -0.91 -11.80 -46.55
CA PRO A 247 -2.04 -11.67 -47.44
C PRO A 247 -1.62 -11.09 -48.78
N VAL A 248 -1.93 -11.78 -49.88
CA VAL A 248 -1.77 -11.26 -51.24
C VAL A 248 -3.02 -10.44 -51.56
N ASN A 249 -2.90 -9.10 -51.55
CA ASN A 249 -3.98 -8.12 -51.73
C ASN A 249 -5.14 -8.19 -50.69
N SER A 250 -4.84 -7.94 -49.42
CA SER A 250 -5.87 -7.51 -48.45
C SER A 250 -6.32 -6.07 -48.73
N GLN A 251 -7.64 -5.80 -48.75
CA GLN A 251 -8.16 -4.43 -48.84
C GLN A 251 -8.01 -3.66 -47.51
N ASP A 252 -7.94 -4.35 -46.38
CA ASP A 252 -8.00 -3.76 -45.04
C ASP A 252 -6.64 -3.41 -44.40
N LEU A 253 -5.51 -3.81 -45.02
CA LEU A 253 -4.16 -3.56 -44.50
C LEU A 253 -3.32 -2.75 -45.49
N HIS A 254 -2.64 -1.73 -44.99
CA HIS A 254 -1.80 -0.85 -45.81
C HIS A 254 -0.53 -1.55 -46.31
N PRO A 255 -0.10 -1.36 -47.57
CA PRO A 255 1.07 -2.05 -48.13
C PRO A 255 2.38 -1.86 -47.35
N ALA A 256 2.57 -0.70 -46.70
CA ALA A 256 3.75 -0.46 -45.86
C ALA A 256 3.79 -1.39 -44.63
N VAL A 257 2.62 -1.68 -44.05
CA VAL A 257 2.46 -2.58 -42.89
C VAL A 257 2.70 -4.03 -43.30
N VAL A 258 2.21 -4.44 -44.48
CA VAL A 258 2.43 -5.79 -45.03
C VAL A 258 3.92 -6.03 -45.31
N ASN A 259 4.61 -5.06 -45.92
CA ASN A 259 6.06 -5.12 -46.17
C ASN A 259 6.85 -5.21 -44.84
N LEU A 260 6.51 -4.39 -43.85
CA LEU A 260 7.11 -4.45 -42.52
C LEU A 260 6.88 -5.81 -41.83
N GLY A 261 5.68 -6.39 -41.99
CA GLY A 261 5.35 -7.73 -41.50
C GLY A 261 6.27 -8.81 -42.07
N SER A 262 6.52 -8.80 -43.39
CA SER A 262 7.49 -9.70 -44.03
C SER A 262 8.89 -9.51 -43.44
N GLN A 263 9.37 -8.26 -43.34
CA GLN A 263 10.69 -7.94 -42.78
C GLN A 263 10.85 -8.37 -41.30
N TYR A 264 9.75 -8.45 -40.55
CA TYR A 264 9.72 -9.01 -39.19
C TYR A 264 9.71 -10.54 -39.16
N MET A 265 8.96 -11.20 -40.05
CA MET A 265 8.96 -12.66 -40.22
C MET A 265 10.34 -13.17 -40.65
N ASP A 266 10.93 -12.53 -41.66
CA ASP A 266 12.25 -12.82 -42.22
C ASP A 266 13.40 -12.35 -41.30
N ARG A 267 13.06 -11.67 -40.19
CA ARG A 267 14.00 -11.13 -39.19
C ARG A 267 15.08 -10.22 -39.78
N VAL A 268 14.75 -9.48 -40.84
CA VAL A 268 15.63 -8.43 -41.41
C VAL A 268 15.80 -7.28 -40.41
N ILE A 269 14.73 -6.91 -39.70
CA ILE A 269 14.75 -5.87 -38.66
C ILE A 269 14.68 -6.50 -37.26
N VAL A 270 15.81 -6.43 -36.52
CA VAL A 270 16.02 -7.22 -35.29
C VAL A 270 16.05 -6.40 -34.00
N GLY A 271 16.73 -5.24 -34.00
CA GLY A 271 16.99 -4.42 -32.81
C GLY A 271 15.76 -3.65 -32.29
N SER A 272 15.68 -3.39 -30.98
CA SER A 272 14.48 -2.77 -30.36
C SER A 272 14.15 -1.39 -30.92
N ASN A 273 15.16 -0.52 -31.05
CA ASN A 273 15.01 0.83 -31.61
C ASN A 273 14.73 0.77 -33.12
N ALA A 274 15.41 -0.12 -33.86
CA ALA A 274 15.22 -0.28 -35.31
C ALA A 274 13.80 -0.77 -35.67
N ARG A 275 13.22 -1.67 -34.86
CA ARG A 275 11.81 -2.07 -34.97
C ARG A 275 10.87 -0.90 -34.70
N CYS A 276 11.13 -0.12 -33.64
CA CYS A 276 10.33 1.06 -33.31
C CYS A 276 10.34 2.10 -34.45
N LEU A 277 11.53 2.42 -34.99
CA LEU A 277 11.72 3.36 -36.08
C LEU A 277 11.01 2.92 -37.37
N ALA A 278 11.19 1.65 -37.77
CA ALA A 278 10.52 1.11 -38.96
C ALA A 278 8.99 1.06 -38.80
N PHE A 279 8.49 0.75 -37.59
CA PHE A 279 7.08 0.84 -37.25
C PHE A 279 6.54 2.27 -37.36
N LEU A 280 7.22 3.26 -36.76
CA LEU A 280 6.80 4.66 -36.81
C LEU A 280 6.78 5.20 -38.25
N HIS A 281 7.79 4.89 -39.07
CA HIS A 281 7.77 5.24 -40.49
C HIS A 281 6.65 4.54 -41.28
N ALA A 282 6.29 3.30 -40.95
CA ALA A 282 5.14 2.63 -41.57
C ALA A 282 3.81 3.27 -41.15
N MET A 283 3.63 3.60 -39.87
CA MET A 283 2.44 4.33 -39.38
C MET A 283 2.35 5.73 -40.02
N LYS A 284 3.48 6.40 -40.26
CA LYS A 284 3.54 7.68 -40.99
C LYS A 284 2.95 7.57 -42.40
N GLN A 285 3.26 6.50 -43.15
CA GLN A 285 2.65 6.27 -44.47
C GLN A 285 1.15 5.95 -44.35
N VAL A 286 0.74 5.13 -43.37
CA VAL A 286 -0.68 4.81 -43.12
C VAL A 286 -1.49 6.10 -42.87
N ILE A 287 -1.02 6.98 -41.98
CA ILE A 287 -1.70 8.24 -41.64
C ILE A 287 -1.78 9.19 -42.86
N LYS A 288 -0.73 9.24 -43.67
CA LYS A 288 -0.69 10.05 -44.89
C LYS A 288 -1.75 9.60 -45.90
N ASP A 289 -1.80 8.29 -46.17
CA ASP A 289 -2.63 7.69 -47.22
C ASP A 289 -4.07 7.35 -46.75
N TYR A 290 -4.34 7.39 -45.45
CA TYR A 290 -5.66 7.16 -44.86
C TYR A 290 -6.69 8.19 -45.32
N ASN A 291 -7.92 7.77 -45.64
CA ASN A 291 -9.03 8.69 -45.96
C ASN A 291 -10.23 8.36 -45.07
N THR A 292 -10.85 9.39 -44.48
CA THR A 292 -11.95 9.22 -43.53
C THR A 292 -13.20 8.70 -44.22
N PRO A 293 -13.78 7.57 -43.76
CA PRO A 293 -15.06 7.09 -44.26
C PRO A 293 -16.17 8.10 -43.93
N PRO A 294 -17.11 8.42 -44.84
CA PRO A 294 -18.14 9.45 -44.62
C PRO A 294 -19.16 9.14 -43.50
N GLN A 295 -19.02 7.99 -42.82
CA GLN A 295 -19.85 7.55 -41.69
C GLN A 295 -19.08 7.46 -40.35
N LYS A 296 -17.78 7.81 -40.31
CA LYS A 296 -16.94 7.78 -39.10
C LYS A 296 -16.17 9.09 -38.92
N LYS A 297 -15.93 9.50 -37.68
CA LYS A 297 -14.96 10.56 -37.36
C LYS A 297 -13.54 10.13 -37.73
N PHE A 298 -12.68 11.08 -38.08
CA PHE A 298 -11.26 10.85 -38.40
C PHE A 298 -10.54 10.05 -37.30
N SER A 299 -10.69 10.46 -36.04
CA SER A 299 -10.06 9.84 -34.87
C SER A 299 -10.39 8.35 -34.74
N HIS A 300 -11.67 8.01 -34.59
CA HIS A 300 -12.10 6.62 -34.41
C HIS A 300 -11.78 5.71 -35.60
N GLY A 301 -11.97 6.19 -36.85
CA GLY A 301 -11.68 5.38 -38.03
C GLY A 301 -10.18 5.12 -38.23
N LEU A 302 -9.33 6.09 -37.87
CA LEU A 302 -7.88 5.90 -37.88
C LEU A 302 -7.42 4.97 -36.76
N GLU A 303 -8.03 5.05 -35.56
CA GLU A 303 -7.72 4.15 -34.45
C GLU A 303 -7.99 2.68 -34.81
N ASP A 304 -9.14 2.37 -35.42
CA ASP A 304 -9.47 1.02 -35.93
C ASP A 304 -8.37 0.51 -36.88
N THR A 305 -7.95 1.36 -37.82
CA THR A 305 -6.93 1.04 -38.83
C THR A 305 -5.54 0.79 -38.20
N LEU A 306 -5.17 1.59 -37.19
CA LEU A 306 -3.94 1.42 -36.42
C LEU A 306 -3.98 0.14 -35.56
N HIS A 307 -5.13 -0.21 -34.99
CA HIS A 307 -5.32 -1.44 -34.21
C HIS A 307 -5.14 -2.69 -35.10
N LEU A 308 -5.82 -2.75 -36.24
CA LEU A 308 -5.68 -3.85 -37.22
C LEU A 308 -4.23 -4.01 -37.70
N SER A 309 -3.56 -2.89 -37.98
CA SER A 309 -2.14 -2.87 -38.37
C SER A 309 -1.24 -3.45 -37.29
N MET A 310 -1.49 -3.11 -36.02
CA MET A 310 -0.71 -3.61 -34.88
C MET A 310 -0.94 -5.10 -34.62
N GLU A 311 -2.19 -5.57 -34.76
CA GLU A 311 -2.53 -6.99 -34.59
C GLU A 311 -1.84 -7.86 -35.65
N PHE A 312 -1.89 -7.44 -36.93
CA PHE A 312 -1.17 -8.13 -38.01
C PHE A 312 0.34 -8.20 -37.75
N LEU A 313 0.96 -7.09 -37.33
CA LEU A 313 2.39 -7.06 -37.00
C LEU A 313 2.71 -7.98 -35.80
N HIS A 314 1.82 -8.08 -34.81
CA HIS A 314 1.97 -9.00 -33.68
C HIS A 314 1.96 -10.48 -34.13
N GLN A 315 1.08 -10.85 -35.06
CA GLN A 315 1.01 -12.21 -35.62
C GLN A 315 2.19 -12.56 -36.53
N CYS A 316 2.82 -11.55 -37.16
CA CYS A 316 4.08 -11.70 -37.88
C CYS A 316 5.26 -11.92 -36.92
N ARG A 317 5.34 -11.14 -35.84
CA ARG A 317 6.33 -11.26 -34.78
C ARG A 317 5.89 -10.53 -33.50
N PRO A 318 6.01 -11.14 -32.29
CA PRO A 318 5.66 -10.49 -31.02
C PRO A 318 6.19 -9.06 -30.90
N VAL A 319 5.28 -8.11 -30.66
CA VAL A 319 5.58 -6.67 -30.64
C VAL A 319 6.48 -6.31 -29.46
N SER A 320 7.51 -5.48 -29.70
CA SER A 320 8.42 -5.03 -28.65
C SER A 320 7.81 -4.00 -27.72
N VAL A 321 8.38 -3.85 -26.52
CA VAL A 321 7.98 -2.80 -25.55
C VAL A 321 8.10 -1.41 -26.17
N SER A 322 9.18 -1.14 -26.93
CA SER A 322 9.36 0.12 -27.67
C SER A 322 8.19 0.45 -28.61
N MET A 323 7.74 -0.51 -29.42
CA MET A 323 6.62 -0.34 -30.35
C MET A 323 5.29 -0.16 -29.61
N ASN A 324 5.05 -0.89 -28.52
CA ASN A 324 3.84 -0.72 -27.71
C ASN A 324 3.76 0.67 -27.08
N ASN A 325 4.87 1.17 -26.52
CA ASN A 325 4.94 2.51 -25.93
C ASN A 325 4.77 3.61 -27.00
N ALA A 326 5.38 3.44 -28.18
CA ALA A 326 5.18 4.34 -29.32
C ALA A 326 3.72 4.35 -29.81
N MET A 327 3.05 3.19 -29.87
CA MET A 327 1.63 3.12 -30.22
C MET A 327 0.73 3.77 -29.17
N ARG A 328 1.02 3.60 -27.86
CA ARG A 328 0.32 4.32 -26.78
C ARG A 328 0.45 5.83 -26.94
N HIS A 329 1.64 6.35 -27.24
CA HIS A 329 1.86 7.78 -27.48
C HIS A 329 1.09 8.28 -28.71
N LEU A 330 1.08 7.52 -29.81
CA LEU A 330 0.32 7.86 -31.02
C LEU A 330 -1.20 7.88 -30.76
N LYS A 331 -1.73 6.90 -30.00
CA LYS A 331 -3.13 6.91 -29.56
C LYS A 331 -3.46 8.09 -28.66
N TRP A 332 -2.55 8.47 -27.76
CA TRP A 332 -2.72 9.66 -26.93
C TRP A 332 -2.81 10.93 -27.78
N GLN A 333 -1.90 11.13 -28.74
CA GLN A 333 -1.96 12.25 -29.68
C GLN A 333 -3.26 12.28 -30.51
N LEU A 334 -3.84 11.11 -30.81
CA LEU A 334 -5.11 10.98 -31.51
C LEU A 334 -6.32 11.41 -30.65
N MET A 335 -6.27 11.18 -29.33
CA MET A 335 -7.30 11.63 -28.39
C MET A 335 -7.26 13.14 -28.13
N GLN A 336 -6.08 13.78 -28.26
CA GLN A 336 -5.92 15.24 -28.09
C GLN A 336 -6.39 16.07 -29.32
N LEU A 337 -6.99 15.43 -30.34
CA LEU A 337 -7.56 16.13 -31.50
C LEU A 337 -9.00 16.53 -31.23
N THR A 338 -9.26 17.84 -31.21
CA THR A 338 -10.62 18.41 -31.15
C THR A 338 -11.37 18.21 -32.47
N ASP A 339 -12.69 18.07 -32.40
CA ASP A 339 -13.59 17.85 -33.56
C ASP A 339 -13.60 19.01 -34.58
N GLU A 340 -12.98 20.16 -34.26
CA GLU A 340 -12.94 21.37 -35.10
C GLU A 340 -11.84 21.34 -36.17
N LYS A 341 -10.83 20.48 -36.03
CA LYS A 341 -9.65 20.45 -36.92
C LYS A 341 -9.95 19.69 -38.22
N SER A 342 -9.44 20.20 -39.34
CA SER A 342 -9.57 19.49 -40.63
C SER A 342 -8.72 18.21 -40.68
N ASP A 343 -9.14 17.23 -41.47
CA ASP A 343 -8.38 15.99 -41.72
C ASP A 343 -6.92 16.24 -42.14
N ILE A 344 -6.65 17.34 -42.85
CA ILE A 344 -5.31 17.71 -43.31
C ILE A 344 -4.44 18.18 -42.14
N GLU A 345 -4.99 19.02 -41.27
CA GLU A 345 -4.31 19.52 -40.06
C GLU A 345 -4.11 18.39 -39.03
N ALA A 346 -5.12 17.54 -38.84
CA ALA A 346 -5.04 16.35 -38.00
C ALA A 346 -3.92 15.39 -38.46
N LYS A 347 -3.84 15.09 -39.77
CA LYS A 347 -2.73 14.34 -40.36
C LYS A 347 -1.39 15.05 -40.14
N SER A 348 -1.31 16.37 -40.31
CA SER A 348 -0.08 17.13 -40.13
C SER A 348 0.42 17.05 -38.69
N HIS A 349 -0.47 17.26 -37.72
CA HIS A 349 -0.19 17.15 -36.28
C HIS A 349 0.35 15.77 -35.90
N LEU A 350 -0.31 14.70 -36.33
CA LEU A 350 0.12 13.33 -36.05
C LEU A 350 1.48 12.99 -36.71
N ASN A 351 1.71 13.48 -37.94
CA ASN A 351 2.99 13.32 -38.62
C ASN A 351 4.13 14.07 -37.87
N GLN A 352 3.86 15.27 -37.38
CA GLN A 352 4.81 16.05 -36.58
C GLN A 352 5.10 15.36 -35.25
N ALA A 353 4.08 14.86 -34.54
CA ALA A 353 4.25 14.12 -33.29
C ALA A 353 5.11 12.85 -33.45
N ILE A 354 4.97 12.13 -34.57
CA ILE A 354 5.82 10.98 -34.90
C ILE A 354 7.29 11.39 -35.11
N GLU A 355 7.55 12.47 -35.84
CA GLU A 355 8.93 12.97 -36.05
C GLU A 355 9.56 13.48 -34.74
N THR A 356 8.82 14.24 -33.93
CA THR A 356 9.28 14.67 -32.59
C THR A 356 9.60 13.47 -31.70
N TYR A 357 8.76 12.43 -31.69
CA TYR A 357 9.02 11.21 -30.93
C TYR A 357 10.29 10.49 -31.37
N ILE A 358 10.53 10.39 -32.69
CA ILE A 358 11.78 9.80 -33.22
C ILE A 358 13.00 10.62 -32.78
N LEU A 359 12.95 11.94 -32.98
CA LEU A 359 14.05 12.85 -32.68
C LEU A 359 14.41 12.85 -31.18
N GLU A 360 13.43 13.08 -30.31
CA GLU A 360 13.66 13.24 -28.88
C GLU A 360 13.88 11.90 -28.17
N GLN A 361 12.92 10.97 -28.30
CA GLN A 361 12.85 9.75 -27.50
C GLN A 361 13.80 8.65 -28.00
N ILE A 362 14.30 8.74 -29.24
CA ILE A 362 15.22 7.77 -29.82
C ILE A 362 16.58 8.42 -30.12
N GLU A 363 16.65 9.44 -30.97
CA GLU A 363 17.95 9.94 -31.46
C GLU A 363 18.72 10.77 -30.43
N MET A 364 18.07 11.78 -29.84
CA MET A 364 18.65 12.63 -28.79
C MET A 364 18.88 11.81 -27.51
N ALA A 365 17.93 10.95 -27.14
CA ALA A 365 18.09 10.02 -26.02
C ALA A 365 19.33 9.13 -26.18
N GLN A 366 19.49 8.47 -27.34
CA GLN A 366 20.68 7.66 -27.63
C GLN A 366 21.96 8.50 -27.59
N GLN A 367 21.94 9.74 -28.07
CA GLN A 367 23.10 10.65 -28.03
C GLN A 367 23.46 11.07 -26.60
N ALA A 368 22.49 11.36 -25.74
CA ALA A 368 22.71 11.66 -24.32
C ALA A 368 23.32 10.47 -23.57
N ILE A 369 22.79 9.25 -23.78
CA ILE A 369 23.36 8.01 -23.23
C ILE A 369 24.80 7.82 -23.69
N CYS A 370 25.07 7.96 -25.00
CA CYS A 370 26.44 7.87 -25.54
C CYS A 370 27.37 8.90 -24.89
N ASN A 371 26.92 10.14 -24.73
CA ASN A 371 27.67 11.24 -24.12
C ASN A 371 28.03 11.00 -22.65
N THR A 372 27.16 10.32 -21.90
CA THR A 372 27.41 9.92 -20.51
C THR A 372 28.32 8.70 -20.44
N MET A 373 28.07 7.68 -21.29
CA MET A 373 28.83 6.44 -21.28
C MET A 373 30.27 6.58 -21.75
N GLN A 374 30.54 7.40 -22.76
CA GLN A 374 31.91 7.68 -23.22
C GLN A 374 32.80 8.35 -22.16
N LYS A 375 32.20 8.91 -21.09
CA LYS A 375 32.94 9.47 -19.94
C LYS A 375 33.28 8.41 -18.89
N LYS A 376 32.64 7.23 -18.94
CA LYS A 376 32.88 6.09 -18.04
C LYS A 376 33.93 5.11 -18.56
N ILE A 377 34.19 5.10 -19.87
CA ILE A 377 35.30 4.37 -20.49
C ILE A 377 36.59 5.18 -20.28
N VAL A 378 37.64 4.52 -19.80
CA VAL A 378 38.96 5.13 -19.52
C VAL A 378 40.07 4.36 -20.24
N ASP A 379 41.25 4.97 -20.32
CA ASP A 379 42.43 4.33 -20.90
C ASP A 379 42.76 3.00 -20.21
N LYS A 380 43.12 2.01 -21.03
CA LYS A 380 43.41 0.61 -20.69
C LYS A 380 42.20 -0.24 -20.23
N ASP A 381 40.98 0.26 -20.37
CA ASP A 381 39.79 -0.56 -20.13
C ASP A 381 39.72 -1.80 -21.04
N VAL A 382 39.13 -2.86 -20.48
CA VAL A 382 38.74 -4.08 -21.17
C VAL A 382 37.22 -4.19 -21.05
N VAL A 383 36.54 -3.83 -22.12
CA VAL A 383 35.08 -3.69 -22.15
C VAL A 383 34.45 -4.95 -22.73
N ILE A 384 33.73 -5.72 -21.91
CA ILE A 384 32.86 -6.80 -22.40
C ILE A 384 31.55 -6.21 -22.91
N VAL A 385 31.09 -6.68 -24.07
CA VAL A 385 29.76 -6.39 -24.63
C VAL A 385 29.08 -7.69 -25.04
N TYR A 386 27.75 -7.76 -24.95
CA TYR A 386 26.98 -8.94 -25.36
C TYR A 386 25.98 -8.60 -26.47
N GLY A 387 25.92 -9.46 -27.50
CA GLY A 387 25.00 -9.31 -28.63
C GLY A 387 25.30 -8.10 -29.53
N CYS A 388 24.26 -7.51 -30.14
CA CYS A 388 24.37 -6.36 -31.04
C CYS A 388 23.43 -5.20 -30.65
N SER A 389 23.98 -4.22 -29.92
CA SER A 389 23.28 -2.99 -29.53
C SER A 389 23.81 -1.76 -30.29
N SER A 390 22.91 -0.99 -30.92
CA SER A 390 23.23 0.28 -31.61
C SER A 390 23.76 1.35 -30.66
N SER A 391 23.20 1.43 -29.45
CA SER A 391 23.56 2.44 -28.45
C SER A 391 24.95 2.14 -27.85
N ILE A 392 25.32 0.86 -27.72
CA ILE A 392 26.70 0.44 -27.39
C ILE A 392 27.65 0.70 -28.57
N GLN A 393 27.27 0.34 -29.79
CA GLN A 393 28.12 0.57 -30.98
C GLN A 393 28.51 2.05 -31.08
N ARG A 394 27.53 2.97 -30.98
CA ARG A 394 27.76 4.42 -31.03
C ARG A 394 28.59 4.92 -29.85
N THR A 395 28.38 4.39 -28.64
CA THR A 395 29.21 4.70 -27.46
C THR A 395 30.69 4.36 -27.67
N LEU A 396 30.98 3.16 -28.20
CA LEU A 396 32.35 2.71 -28.46
C LEU A 396 33.01 3.49 -29.61
N GLU A 397 32.23 3.86 -30.63
CA GLU A 397 32.68 4.72 -31.73
C GLU A 397 33.09 6.12 -31.24
N GLU A 398 32.27 6.79 -30.44
CA GLU A 398 32.59 8.12 -29.89
C GLU A 398 33.77 8.08 -28.90
N ALA A 399 33.87 7.03 -28.08
CA ALA A 399 35.03 6.81 -27.22
C ALA A 399 36.34 6.64 -28.03
N ASN A 400 36.28 5.97 -29.18
CA ASN A 400 37.42 5.83 -30.11
C ASN A 400 37.78 7.17 -30.78
N LYS A 401 36.78 7.94 -31.23
CA LYS A 401 36.98 9.28 -31.83
C LYS A 401 37.67 10.26 -30.86
N ARG A 402 37.43 10.12 -29.55
CA ARG A 402 38.13 10.88 -28.49
C ARG A 402 39.54 10.41 -28.18
N GLY A 403 40.05 9.37 -28.85
CA GLY A 403 41.42 8.88 -28.71
C GLY A 403 41.68 8.00 -27.48
N ILE A 404 40.62 7.52 -26.80
CA ILE A 404 40.73 6.68 -25.60
C ILE A 404 41.24 5.28 -26.01
N LYS A 405 42.26 4.77 -25.33
CA LYS A 405 42.92 3.50 -25.66
C LYS A 405 42.37 2.33 -24.85
N PHE A 406 41.33 1.68 -25.34
CA PHE A 406 40.70 0.50 -24.73
C PHE A 406 40.67 -0.69 -25.71
N ARG A 407 40.30 -1.89 -25.20
CA ARG A 407 39.92 -3.05 -26.06
C ARG A 407 38.51 -3.53 -25.74
N VAL A 408 37.87 -4.13 -26.74
CA VAL A 408 36.49 -4.65 -26.62
C VAL A 408 36.49 -6.17 -26.76
N VAL A 409 35.84 -6.86 -25.83
CA VAL A 409 35.52 -8.28 -25.93
C VAL A 409 34.06 -8.39 -26.33
N VAL A 410 33.80 -8.83 -27.56
CA VAL A 410 32.45 -9.09 -28.06
C VAL A 410 32.07 -10.53 -27.72
N MET A 411 31.15 -10.66 -26.78
CA MET A 411 30.55 -11.92 -26.37
C MET A 411 29.26 -12.19 -27.14
N ASP A 412 29.06 -13.45 -27.51
CA ASP A 412 28.02 -13.85 -28.45
C ASP A 412 27.47 -15.25 -28.13
N ASP A 413 26.31 -15.59 -28.71
CA ASP A 413 25.72 -16.93 -28.61
C ASP A 413 25.87 -17.74 -29.90
N TRP A 414 25.67 -19.05 -29.81
CA TRP A 414 25.89 -19.94 -30.95
C TRP A 414 24.85 -19.80 -32.08
N ALA A 415 23.62 -19.38 -31.75
CA ALA A 415 22.43 -19.60 -32.58
C ALA A 415 21.90 -18.35 -33.29
N TRP A 416 22.16 -17.13 -32.80
CA TRP A 416 21.89 -15.88 -33.57
C TRP A 416 23.16 -15.20 -34.04
N ARG A 417 24.26 -15.31 -33.29
CA ARG A 417 25.58 -14.75 -33.67
C ARG A 417 25.55 -13.26 -34.03
N GLU A 418 24.64 -12.50 -33.40
CA GLU A 418 24.47 -11.07 -33.66
C GLU A 418 25.72 -10.28 -33.24
N GLY A 419 26.49 -10.76 -32.25
CA GLY A 419 27.79 -10.21 -31.88
C GLY A 419 28.81 -10.19 -33.02
N LYS A 420 28.74 -11.11 -33.99
CA LYS A 420 29.60 -11.05 -35.20
C LYS A 420 29.40 -9.79 -36.02
N GLU A 421 28.18 -9.26 -36.06
CA GLU A 421 27.88 -8.04 -36.81
C GLU A 421 28.40 -6.80 -36.08
N LEU A 422 28.24 -6.75 -34.74
CA LEU A 422 28.87 -5.72 -33.93
C LEU A 422 30.41 -5.75 -34.09
N LEU A 423 31.02 -6.94 -34.05
CA LEU A 423 32.46 -7.14 -34.25
C LEU A 423 32.93 -6.57 -35.60
N ARG A 424 32.25 -6.87 -36.72
CA ARG A 424 32.61 -6.33 -38.05
C ARG A 424 32.64 -4.80 -38.05
N ARG A 425 31.64 -4.18 -37.41
CA ARG A 425 31.51 -2.71 -37.35
C ARG A 425 32.62 -2.08 -36.50
N LEU A 426 32.93 -2.65 -35.33
CA LEU A 426 34.00 -2.17 -34.47
C LEU A 426 35.39 -2.35 -35.10
N VAL A 427 35.64 -3.48 -35.77
CA VAL A 427 36.91 -3.70 -36.50
C VAL A 427 37.07 -2.73 -37.67
N LYS A 428 35.98 -2.40 -38.39
CA LYS A 428 35.99 -1.37 -39.45
C LYS A 428 36.35 0.04 -38.92
N LEU A 429 36.07 0.32 -37.64
CA LEU A 429 36.46 1.55 -36.94
C LEU A 429 37.90 1.51 -36.39
N GLY A 430 38.65 0.42 -36.60
CA GLY A 430 40.04 0.27 -36.13
C GLY A 430 40.17 -0.12 -34.65
N LEU A 431 39.08 -0.49 -33.97
CA LEU A 431 39.13 -0.88 -32.56
C LEU A 431 39.77 -2.26 -32.36
N LYS A 432 40.56 -2.40 -31.30
CA LYS A 432 41.13 -3.69 -30.88
C LYS A 432 40.04 -4.56 -30.26
N CYS A 433 39.53 -5.51 -31.04
CA CYS A 433 38.48 -6.43 -30.59
C CYS A 433 38.97 -7.86 -30.36
N SER A 434 38.32 -8.56 -29.45
CA SER A 434 38.38 -10.01 -29.27
C SER A 434 36.96 -10.58 -29.33
N TYR A 435 36.78 -11.81 -29.80
CA TYR A 435 35.46 -12.44 -29.94
C TYR A 435 35.41 -13.74 -29.16
N ALA A 436 34.36 -13.93 -28.37
CA ALA A 436 34.17 -15.10 -27.52
C ALA A 436 32.70 -15.54 -27.54
N ILE A 437 32.47 -16.85 -27.39
CA ILE A 437 31.13 -17.39 -27.14
C ILE A 437 30.86 -17.37 -25.63
N ILE A 438 29.60 -17.25 -25.22
CA ILE A 438 29.17 -17.22 -23.80
C ILE A 438 29.74 -18.38 -22.94
N SER A 439 30.01 -19.55 -23.52
CA SER A 439 30.65 -20.68 -22.83
C SER A 439 32.10 -20.40 -22.39
N ALA A 440 32.77 -19.42 -23.00
CA ALA A 440 34.10 -18.94 -22.61
C ALA A 440 34.06 -17.69 -21.72
N ALA A 441 32.88 -17.26 -21.24
CA ALA A 441 32.74 -16.04 -20.46
C ALA A 441 33.59 -16.05 -19.18
N SER A 442 33.67 -17.18 -18.47
CA SER A 442 34.48 -17.30 -17.25
C SER A 442 35.98 -17.08 -17.47
N LEU A 443 36.51 -17.50 -18.62
CA LEU A 443 37.90 -17.30 -18.98
C LEU A 443 38.22 -15.82 -19.23
N VAL A 444 37.30 -15.09 -19.88
CA VAL A 444 37.55 -13.70 -20.30
C VAL A 444 37.10 -12.66 -19.25
N MET A 445 36.15 -13.01 -18.38
CA MET A 445 35.67 -12.12 -17.31
C MET A 445 36.78 -11.71 -16.34
N GLY A 446 37.76 -12.59 -16.09
CA GLY A 446 38.93 -12.29 -15.25
C GLY A 446 39.86 -11.21 -15.83
N GLU A 447 39.75 -10.89 -17.12
CA GLU A 447 40.49 -9.79 -17.76
C GLU A 447 39.67 -8.49 -17.90
N ALA A 448 38.37 -8.53 -17.58
CA ALA A 448 37.43 -7.45 -17.87
C ALA A 448 37.46 -6.37 -16.78
N THR A 449 37.34 -5.11 -17.19
CA THR A 449 37.22 -3.97 -16.26
C THR A 449 35.79 -3.43 -16.18
N LYS A 450 34.99 -3.60 -17.25
CA LYS A 450 33.58 -3.17 -17.34
C LYS A 450 32.79 -4.08 -18.26
N VAL A 451 31.51 -4.27 -17.97
CA VAL A 451 30.53 -4.95 -18.84
C VAL A 451 29.48 -3.93 -19.29
N LEU A 452 29.28 -3.78 -20.60
CA LEU A 452 28.23 -2.93 -21.17
C LEU A 452 27.14 -3.80 -21.81
N LEU A 453 25.88 -3.55 -21.46
CA LEU A 453 24.72 -4.31 -21.93
C LEU A 453 23.65 -3.37 -22.49
N GLY A 454 22.96 -3.81 -23.54
CA GLY A 454 21.85 -3.07 -24.14
C GLY A 454 20.52 -3.70 -23.74
N ALA A 455 19.65 -2.93 -23.09
CA ALA A 455 18.33 -3.43 -22.71
C ALA A 455 17.36 -3.46 -23.92
N HIS A 456 16.52 -4.51 -23.95
CA HIS A 456 15.31 -4.51 -24.76
C HIS A 456 14.20 -3.71 -24.07
N ALA A 457 14.07 -3.87 -22.75
CA ALA A 457 13.18 -3.11 -21.88
C ALA A 457 13.70 -3.08 -20.42
N LEU A 458 13.27 -2.08 -19.66
CA LEU A 458 13.43 -2.01 -18.21
C LEU A 458 12.07 -2.27 -17.55
N LEU A 459 12.02 -3.13 -16.54
CA LEU A 459 10.78 -3.52 -15.86
C LEU A 459 10.58 -2.73 -14.57
N ALA A 460 9.33 -2.63 -14.09
CA ALA A 460 8.99 -1.85 -12.90
C ALA A 460 9.66 -2.38 -11.61
N ASN A 461 9.99 -3.67 -11.52
CA ASN A 461 10.79 -4.21 -10.41
C ASN A 461 12.30 -3.94 -10.55
N GLY A 462 12.73 -3.09 -11.50
CA GLY A 462 14.13 -2.82 -11.83
C GLY A 462 14.82 -3.91 -12.63
N SER A 463 14.17 -5.04 -12.91
CA SER A 463 14.78 -6.10 -13.72
C SER A 463 15.00 -5.65 -15.17
N VAL A 464 16.09 -6.09 -15.78
CA VAL A 464 16.43 -5.75 -17.18
C VAL A 464 16.03 -6.90 -18.09
N MET A 465 15.12 -6.63 -19.03
CA MET A 465 14.81 -7.56 -20.11
C MET A 465 15.77 -7.32 -21.28
N ALA A 466 16.57 -8.32 -21.63
CA ALA A 466 17.58 -8.23 -22.68
C ALA A 466 17.72 -9.56 -23.44
N ARG A 467 18.70 -9.70 -24.34
CA ARG A 467 18.91 -10.94 -25.13
C ARG A 467 19.26 -12.11 -24.23
N THR A 468 18.66 -13.29 -24.45
CA THR A 468 18.97 -14.49 -23.67
C THR A 468 20.47 -14.75 -23.55
N GLY A 469 20.96 -14.86 -22.31
CA GLY A 469 22.39 -14.90 -21.96
C GLY A 469 22.87 -13.62 -21.26
N THR A 470 22.10 -12.53 -21.31
CA THR A 470 22.43 -11.28 -20.59
C THR A 470 22.47 -11.51 -19.08
N SER A 471 21.50 -12.26 -18.55
CA SER A 471 21.44 -12.62 -17.13
C SER A 471 22.66 -13.42 -16.67
N GLN A 472 23.15 -14.33 -17.51
CA GLN A 472 24.33 -15.15 -17.24
C GLN A 472 25.62 -14.32 -17.24
N ILE A 473 25.75 -13.39 -18.19
CA ILE A 473 26.88 -12.45 -18.25
C ILE A 473 26.88 -11.53 -17.03
N ALA A 474 25.72 -10.99 -16.62
CA ALA A 474 25.60 -10.12 -15.45
C ALA A 474 25.90 -10.86 -14.13
N LEU A 475 25.35 -12.07 -13.94
CA LEU A 475 25.63 -12.95 -12.80
C LEU A 475 27.14 -13.25 -12.68
N LEU A 476 27.77 -13.60 -13.79
CA LEU A 476 29.21 -13.90 -13.82
C LEU A 476 30.06 -12.65 -13.57
N ALA A 477 29.69 -11.50 -14.13
CA ALA A 477 30.38 -10.24 -13.89
C ALA A 477 30.33 -9.86 -12.40
N ASN A 478 29.17 -10.00 -11.77
CA ASN A 478 29.00 -9.79 -10.32
C ASN A 478 29.91 -10.72 -9.50
N ALA A 479 29.97 -12.02 -9.84
CA ALA A 479 30.86 -12.98 -9.18
C ALA A 479 32.36 -12.62 -9.30
N TYR A 480 32.76 -11.94 -10.39
CA TYR A 480 34.12 -11.44 -10.61
C TYR A 480 34.33 -9.99 -10.13
N ASN A 481 33.32 -9.36 -9.52
CA ASN A 481 33.30 -7.95 -9.10
C ASN A 481 33.52 -6.95 -10.26
N VAL A 482 33.12 -7.33 -11.48
CA VAL A 482 33.18 -6.47 -12.67
C VAL A 482 31.86 -5.68 -12.78
N PRO A 483 31.89 -4.33 -12.83
CA PRO A 483 30.68 -3.53 -12.86
C PRO A 483 29.90 -3.71 -14.17
N VAL A 484 28.59 -3.87 -14.04
CA VAL A 484 27.63 -4.09 -15.12
C VAL A 484 26.84 -2.80 -15.36
N LEU A 485 27.01 -2.22 -16.54
CA LEU A 485 26.41 -0.96 -16.95
C LEU A 485 25.42 -1.20 -18.10
N VAL A 486 24.14 -0.91 -17.85
CA VAL A 486 23.06 -1.16 -18.81
C VAL A 486 22.65 0.14 -19.49
N CYS A 487 22.81 0.22 -20.81
CA CYS A 487 22.33 1.34 -21.61
C CYS A 487 20.87 1.12 -22.02
N CYS A 488 19.98 2.06 -21.67
CA CYS A 488 18.58 2.02 -22.08
C CYS A 488 17.94 3.41 -22.16
N GLU A 489 17.36 3.70 -23.32
CA GLU A 489 16.47 4.83 -23.57
C GLU A 489 15.17 4.68 -22.77
N THR A 490 14.64 5.77 -22.20
CA THR A 490 13.48 5.69 -21.28
C THR A 490 12.18 5.24 -21.95
N HIS A 491 12.02 5.47 -23.25
CA HIS A 491 10.86 4.98 -24.02
C HIS A 491 10.72 3.43 -24.04
N LYS A 492 11.73 2.69 -23.55
CA LYS A 492 11.71 1.23 -23.40
C LYS A 492 11.45 0.76 -21.97
N CYS A 493 11.19 1.67 -21.03
CA CYS A 493 10.69 1.30 -19.70
C CYS A 493 9.27 0.70 -19.80
N CYS A 494 8.93 -0.17 -18.86
CA CYS A 494 7.67 -0.90 -18.82
C CYS A 494 7.12 -0.96 -17.39
N GLU A 495 5.83 -0.66 -17.23
CA GLU A 495 5.11 -0.74 -15.95
C GLU A 495 4.97 -2.19 -15.45
N ARG A 496 5.19 -3.18 -16.32
CA ARG A 496 5.11 -4.60 -15.95
C ARG A 496 6.34 -5.01 -15.14
N ALA A 497 6.12 -5.79 -14.10
CA ALA A 497 7.16 -6.57 -13.44
C ALA A 497 7.11 -8.02 -13.95
N LEU A 498 8.28 -8.60 -14.23
CA LEU A 498 8.45 -10.03 -14.48
C LEU A 498 9.53 -10.53 -13.51
N THR A 499 9.29 -11.69 -12.90
CA THR A 499 10.23 -12.36 -11.98
C THR A 499 10.94 -13.54 -12.64
N ASP A 500 10.42 -14.03 -13.77
CA ASP A 500 11.01 -15.11 -14.57
C ASP A 500 11.22 -14.69 -16.03
N SER A 501 11.85 -15.58 -16.81
CA SER A 501 12.04 -15.41 -18.26
C SER A 501 11.03 -16.21 -19.10
N PHE A 502 9.93 -16.68 -18.50
CA PHE A 502 9.01 -17.66 -19.10
C PHE A 502 7.59 -17.11 -19.30
N GLY A 503 7.10 -16.24 -18.41
CA GLY A 503 5.75 -15.68 -18.47
C GLY A 503 5.49 -14.88 -19.75
N LEU A 504 6.44 -14.04 -20.16
CA LEU A 504 6.36 -13.23 -21.38
C LEU A 504 7.70 -13.26 -22.13
N ASN A 505 7.75 -13.94 -23.29
CA ASN A 505 8.96 -14.03 -24.11
C ASN A 505 8.63 -14.22 -25.61
N GLU A 506 9.61 -14.00 -26.48
CA GLU A 506 9.52 -14.32 -27.91
C GLU A 506 10.18 -15.69 -28.15
N LEU A 507 9.46 -16.63 -28.79
CA LEU A 507 10.04 -17.90 -29.23
C LEU A 507 10.77 -17.72 -30.57
N ILE A 508 11.95 -18.34 -30.64
CA ILE A 508 12.71 -18.54 -31.87
C ILE A 508 12.69 -20.05 -32.15
N GLU A 509 12.04 -20.42 -33.25
CA GLU A 509 12.10 -21.77 -33.79
C GLU A 509 13.30 -21.87 -34.73
N ASP A 510 14.16 -22.86 -34.52
CA ASP A 510 15.27 -23.16 -35.42
C ASP A 510 14.78 -24.12 -36.52
N PRO A 511 14.83 -23.75 -37.81
CA PRO A 511 14.38 -24.62 -38.90
C PRO A 511 15.24 -25.88 -39.08
N THR A 512 16.43 -25.94 -38.46
CA THR A 512 17.37 -27.06 -38.63
C THR A 512 17.25 -28.15 -37.56
N SER A 513 16.61 -27.88 -36.41
CA SER A 513 16.58 -28.80 -35.26
C SER A 513 15.15 -29.09 -34.77
N VAL A 514 14.64 -30.29 -35.11
CA VAL A 514 13.27 -30.71 -34.81
C VAL A 514 13.00 -30.75 -33.31
N GLY A 515 12.21 -29.78 -32.82
CA GLY A 515 11.78 -29.71 -31.42
C GLY A 515 12.65 -28.84 -30.51
N ALA A 516 13.69 -28.17 -31.02
CA ALA A 516 14.43 -27.17 -30.26
C ALA A 516 13.62 -25.86 -30.18
N ILE A 517 13.24 -25.46 -28.96
CA ILE A 517 12.61 -24.17 -28.69
C ILE A 517 13.65 -23.27 -28.02
N ARG A 518 13.86 -22.07 -28.57
CA ARG A 518 14.75 -21.06 -28.00
C ARG A 518 13.98 -19.82 -27.57
N LEU A 519 14.32 -19.27 -26.41
CA LEU A 519 13.88 -17.95 -25.96
C LEU A 519 14.76 -16.86 -26.62
N ALA A 520 14.15 -15.73 -26.98
CA ALA A 520 14.87 -14.57 -27.53
C ALA A 520 15.39 -13.61 -26.46
N TYR A 521 14.71 -13.57 -25.30
CA TYR A 521 15.01 -12.68 -24.20
C TYR A 521 15.25 -13.44 -22.88
N ASP A 522 15.92 -12.80 -21.94
CA ASP A 522 15.92 -13.17 -20.52
C ASP A 522 15.69 -11.93 -19.65
N VAL A 523 15.30 -12.17 -18.40
CA VAL A 523 15.08 -11.16 -17.36
C VAL A 523 16.23 -11.26 -16.37
N THR A 524 16.99 -10.18 -16.25
CA THR A 524 18.14 -10.07 -15.35
C THR A 524 17.72 -9.36 -14.06
N PRO A 525 17.86 -10.00 -12.88
CA PRO A 525 17.58 -9.37 -11.59
C PRO A 525 18.38 -8.08 -11.37
N PRO A 526 17.81 -7.06 -10.69
CA PRO A 526 18.47 -5.79 -10.44
C PRO A 526 19.79 -5.93 -9.67
N ASP A 527 19.92 -6.93 -8.81
CA ASP A 527 21.09 -7.18 -7.94
C ASP A 527 22.40 -7.45 -8.72
N PHE A 528 22.30 -7.87 -9.98
CA PHE A 528 23.47 -8.14 -10.84
C PHE A 528 23.87 -6.94 -11.72
N ILE A 529 23.22 -5.78 -11.55
CA ILE A 529 23.42 -4.61 -12.40
C ILE A 529 23.87 -3.43 -11.54
N SER A 530 25.03 -2.87 -11.85
CA SER A 530 25.64 -1.80 -11.06
C SER A 530 25.00 -0.43 -11.33
N ALA A 531 24.59 -0.16 -12.58
CA ALA A 531 23.84 1.04 -12.94
C ALA A 531 23.10 0.88 -14.28
N VAL A 532 21.99 1.60 -14.40
CA VAL A 532 21.28 1.86 -15.66
C VAL A 532 21.61 3.28 -16.10
N ILE A 533 21.88 3.46 -17.40
CA ILE A 533 22.22 4.75 -17.98
C ILE A 533 21.15 5.10 -19.00
N THR A 534 20.37 6.12 -18.64
CA THR A 534 19.35 6.75 -19.48
C THR A 534 19.83 8.14 -19.93
N GLU A 535 19.04 8.76 -20.78
CA GLU A 535 19.22 10.15 -21.23
C GLU A 535 19.00 11.17 -20.12
N VAL A 536 18.26 10.81 -19.06
CA VAL A 536 17.98 11.66 -17.90
C VAL A 536 19.13 11.61 -16.90
N ALA A 537 19.56 10.40 -16.51
CA ALA A 537 20.58 10.22 -15.48
C ALA A 537 21.23 8.82 -15.51
N VAL A 538 22.34 8.69 -14.78
CA VAL A 538 22.85 7.38 -14.33
C VAL A 538 22.14 7.03 -13.03
N VAL A 539 21.35 5.96 -13.02
CA VAL A 539 20.47 5.57 -11.90
C VAL A 539 20.67 4.11 -11.49
N PRO A 540 20.34 3.72 -10.24
CA PRO A 540 20.18 2.31 -9.91
C PRO A 540 18.91 1.74 -10.56
N CYS A 541 18.89 0.43 -10.78
CA CYS A 541 17.76 -0.29 -11.39
C CYS A 541 16.42 -0.05 -10.68
N THR A 542 16.43 0.08 -9.36
CA THR A 542 15.24 0.30 -8.53
C THR A 542 14.60 1.67 -8.74
N SER A 543 15.27 2.63 -9.41
CA SER A 543 14.71 3.93 -9.75
C SER A 543 13.90 3.93 -11.07
N VAL A 544 13.75 2.80 -11.77
CA VAL A 544 12.97 2.73 -13.01
C VAL A 544 11.49 3.14 -12.83
N PRO A 545 10.77 2.75 -11.75
CA PRO A 545 9.46 3.30 -11.44
C PRO A 545 9.45 4.81 -11.22
N VAL A 546 10.50 5.37 -10.62
CA VAL A 546 10.63 6.82 -10.40
C VAL A 546 10.82 7.54 -11.74
N ILE A 547 11.55 6.95 -12.69
CA ILE A 547 11.67 7.48 -14.06
C ILE A 547 10.35 7.36 -14.82
N LEU A 548 9.65 6.22 -14.73
CA LEU A 548 8.33 6.05 -15.34
C LEU A 548 7.33 7.06 -14.77
N LEU A 549 7.31 7.23 -13.45
CA LEU A 549 6.48 8.22 -12.77
C LEU A 549 6.89 9.63 -13.15
N ALA A 550 8.18 9.96 -13.23
CA ALA A 550 8.65 11.27 -13.68
C ALA A 550 8.31 11.55 -15.16
N ILE A 551 8.23 10.53 -16.01
CA ILE A 551 7.82 10.69 -17.42
C ILE A 551 6.30 10.79 -17.55
N LEU A 552 5.53 10.02 -16.78
CA LEU A 552 4.08 10.23 -16.63
C LEU A 552 3.76 11.62 -16.10
N LEU A 553 4.49 12.06 -15.06
CA LEU A 553 4.41 13.42 -14.52
C LEU A 553 4.90 14.48 -15.49
N MET A 554 5.93 14.24 -16.32
CA MET A 554 6.38 15.20 -17.34
C MET A 554 5.48 15.25 -18.58
N LEU A 555 4.83 14.15 -18.96
CA LEU A 555 3.75 14.18 -19.95
C LEU A 555 2.54 14.93 -19.38
N ASN A 556 2.24 14.76 -18.10
CA ASN A 556 1.23 15.54 -17.39
C ASN A 556 1.70 16.98 -17.05
N SER A 557 3.00 17.30 -17.07
CA SER A 557 3.53 18.65 -16.81
C SER A 557 3.86 19.42 -18.09
N LEU A 558 3.96 18.75 -19.24
CA LEU A 558 3.81 19.39 -20.56
C LEU A 558 2.34 19.71 -20.86
N VAL A 559 1.41 19.13 -20.09
CA VAL A 559 0.02 19.58 -19.95
C VAL A 559 -0.12 20.70 -18.90
N GLN A 560 0.89 20.92 -18.03
CA GLN A 560 0.93 22.09 -17.15
C GLN A 560 1.37 23.36 -17.91
N GLY A 561 0.42 23.90 -18.67
CA GLY A 561 0.14 25.33 -18.52
C GLY A 561 -0.19 25.67 -17.06
N ARG A 562 -0.40 26.95 -16.75
CA ARG A 562 -0.93 27.32 -15.43
C ARG A 562 -2.28 26.63 -15.26
N VAL A 563 -2.37 25.66 -14.35
CA VAL A 563 -3.63 24.97 -14.07
C VAL A 563 -4.44 25.90 -13.19
N GLU A 564 -5.40 26.60 -13.80
CA GLU A 564 -6.43 27.31 -13.05
C GLU A 564 -7.42 26.26 -12.50
N TYR A 565 -7.53 26.19 -11.18
CA TYR A 565 -8.56 25.42 -10.50
C TYR A 565 -9.74 26.36 -10.27
N SER A 566 -10.97 25.88 -10.53
CA SER A 566 -12.16 26.70 -10.29
C SER A 566 -13.22 25.91 -9.55
N ILE A 567 -13.74 26.55 -8.51
CA ILE A 567 -14.94 26.13 -7.81
C ILE A 567 -16.10 26.92 -8.43
N VAL A 568 -16.98 26.22 -9.13
CA VAL A 568 -18.11 26.83 -9.86
C VAL A 568 -19.41 26.54 -9.13
N LEU A 569 -20.13 27.60 -8.79
CA LEU A 569 -21.47 27.53 -8.23
C LEU A 569 -22.51 27.56 -9.36
N SER A 570 -23.47 26.64 -9.29
CA SER A 570 -24.62 26.61 -10.19
C SER A 570 -25.90 26.33 -9.41
N GLN A 571 -26.96 27.07 -9.73
CA GLN A 571 -28.29 26.84 -9.17
C GLN A 571 -29.00 25.76 -9.99
N ALA A 572 -29.52 24.72 -9.33
CA ALA A 572 -30.29 23.67 -10.00
C ALA A 572 -31.71 24.17 -10.31
N ASN A 573 -32.24 23.85 -11.49
CA ASN A 573 -33.54 24.38 -11.94
C ASN A 573 -34.77 23.76 -11.26
N GLU A 574 -34.61 22.69 -10.47
CA GLU A 574 -35.73 21.93 -9.85
C GLU A 574 -35.55 21.67 -8.34
N SER A 575 -34.36 21.92 -7.78
CA SER A 575 -34.07 21.83 -6.35
C SER A 575 -33.51 23.16 -5.86
N HIS A 576 -33.99 23.67 -4.71
CA HIS A 576 -33.58 24.97 -4.16
C HIS A 576 -32.13 24.99 -3.62
N ALA A 577 -31.48 23.82 -3.56
CA ALA A 577 -30.08 23.65 -3.19
C ALA A 577 -29.10 24.11 -4.30
N TRP A 578 -27.90 24.52 -3.88
CA TRP A 578 -26.86 25.00 -4.78
C TRP A 578 -25.85 23.89 -5.07
N THR A 579 -25.44 23.74 -6.32
CA THR A 579 -24.42 22.75 -6.71
C THR A 579 -23.05 23.41 -6.85
N ILE A 580 -22.09 22.90 -6.10
CA ILE A 580 -20.67 23.26 -6.16
C ILE A 580 -19.95 22.22 -7.01
N HIS A 581 -19.38 22.64 -8.12
CA HIS A 581 -18.48 21.80 -8.92
C HIS A 581 -17.03 22.21 -8.69
N SER A 582 -16.23 21.29 -8.19
CA SER A 582 -14.77 21.38 -8.21
C SER A 582 -14.29 20.93 -9.59
N ILE A 583 -13.84 21.87 -10.43
CA ILE A 583 -13.49 21.62 -11.84
C ILE A 583 -11.99 21.78 -12.05
N LYS A 584 -11.39 20.82 -12.74
CA LYS A 584 -10.04 20.94 -13.32
C LYS A 584 -10.14 21.44 -14.75
N GLU A 585 -9.23 22.32 -15.17
CA GLU A 585 -9.19 22.97 -16.49
C GLU A 585 -9.33 22.00 -17.69
N SER A 586 -8.97 20.73 -17.51
CA SER A 586 -9.24 19.64 -18.46
C SER A 586 -10.73 19.28 -18.67
N GLY A 587 -11.66 20.00 -18.02
CA GLY A 587 -13.11 19.77 -18.05
C GLY A 587 -13.61 18.67 -17.11
N TYR A 588 -12.72 18.06 -16.32
CA TYR A 588 -13.08 16.96 -15.41
C TYR A 588 -13.44 17.46 -14.02
N VAL A 589 -14.61 17.05 -13.53
CA VAL A 589 -15.07 17.31 -12.17
C VAL A 589 -14.32 16.42 -11.17
N ALA A 590 -13.68 17.03 -10.17
CA ALA A 590 -12.94 16.35 -9.12
C ALA A 590 -13.83 15.94 -7.93
N ALA A 591 -14.83 16.77 -7.62
CA ALA A 591 -15.96 16.46 -6.73
C ALA A 591 -17.16 17.36 -7.06
N THR A 592 -18.36 16.89 -6.76
CA THR A 592 -19.59 17.68 -6.77
C THR A 592 -20.16 17.70 -5.36
N ALA A 593 -20.63 18.85 -4.89
CA ALA A 593 -21.38 18.97 -3.65
C ALA A 593 -22.71 19.68 -3.90
N GLU A 594 -23.76 19.25 -3.22
CA GLU A 594 -25.05 19.94 -3.11
C GLU A 594 -25.11 20.54 -1.70
N ILE A 595 -25.17 21.87 -1.60
CA ILE A 595 -25.17 22.60 -0.34
C ILE A 595 -26.54 23.19 -0.01
N GLY A 596 -26.86 23.28 1.28
CA GLY A 596 -28.13 23.82 1.77
C GLY A 596 -29.30 22.86 1.56
N VAL A 597 -29.05 21.56 1.66
CA VAL A 597 -30.10 20.53 1.51
C VAL A 597 -31.17 20.74 2.58
N GLY A 598 -32.44 20.74 2.14
CA GLY A 598 -33.59 20.95 3.03
C GLY A 598 -33.95 22.42 3.30
N ILE A 599 -33.21 23.39 2.77
CA ILE A 599 -33.61 24.81 2.78
C ILE A 599 -34.57 25.04 1.61
N GLU A 600 -35.88 25.02 1.88
CA GLU A 600 -36.92 25.15 0.84
C GLU A 600 -37.15 26.60 0.36
N ASP A 601 -36.76 27.60 1.16
CA ASP A 601 -36.95 29.01 0.83
C ASP A 601 -35.90 29.52 -0.18
N VAL A 602 -36.28 30.52 -0.98
CA VAL A 602 -35.35 31.24 -1.87
C VAL A 602 -34.55 32.26 -1.04
N ALA A 603 -33.25 32.40 -1.32
CA ALA A 603 -32.40 33.39 -0.66
C ALA A 603 -32.99 34.81 -0.83
N SER A 604 -33.21 35.50 0.28
CA SER A 604 -33.74 36.86 0.32
C SER A 604 -32.73 37.89 -0.21
N TRP A 605 -31.43 37.58 -0.11
CA TRP A 605 -30.35 38.35 -0.72
C TRP A 605 -29.09 37.49 -0.94
N CYS A 606 -28.36 37.78 -2.02
CA CYS A 606 -27.01 37.27 -2.27
C CYS A 606 -26.09 38.39 -2.77
N SER A 607 -24.83 38.35 -2.36
CA SER A 607 -23.75 39.14 -2.95
C SER A 607 -22.55 38.26 -3.27
N SER A 608 -21.86 38.58 -4.36
CA SER A 608 -20.57 38.01 -4.74
C SER A 608 -19.54 39.13 -4.87
N SER A 609 -18.35 38.86 -4.35
CA SER A 609 -17.12 39.62 -4.51
C SER A 609 -16.00 38.68 -4.98
N GLU A 610 -14.79 39.18 -5.21
CA GLU A 610 -13.66 38.34 -5.65
C GLU A 610 -13.25 37.30 -4.58
N ASP A 611 -13.34 37.65 -3.29
CA ASP A 611 -12.90 36.80 -2.17
C ASP A 611 -14.04 36.11 -1.40
N GLU A 612 -15.26 36.63 -1.46
CA GLU A 612 -16.42 36.14 -0.70
C GLU A 612 -17.71 36.10 -1.54
N ILE A 613 -18.44 34.99 -1.44
CA ILE A 613 -19.85 34.89 -1.83
C ILE A 613 -20.68 34.68 -0.55
N ARG A 614 -21.69 35.53 -0.35
CA ARG A 614 -22.58 35.50 0.81
C ARG A 614 -24.03 35.47 0.35
N CYS A 615 -24.79 34.50 0.82
CA CYS A 615 -26.23 34.41 0.60
C CYS A 615 -26.97 34.29 1.92
N ARG A 616 -28.18 34.86 1.98
CA ARG A 616 -28.99 34.92 3.19
C ARG A 616 -30.44 34.58 2.87
N TRP A 617 -31.04 33.84 3.79
CA TRP A 617 -32.44 33.48 3.91
C TRP A 617 -33.00 34.11 5.19
N ASP A 618 -34.29 33.88 5.49
CA ASP A 618 -34.88 34.37 6.73
C ASP A 618 -34.32 33.62 7.95
N SER A 619 -34.00 32.32 7.80
CA SER A 619 -33.53 31.42 8.85
C SER A 619 -32.04 31.04 8.78
N ALA A 620 -31.32 31.36 7.70
CA ALA A 620 -29.92 30.97 7.47
C ALA A 620 -29.09 32.04 6.74
N GLU A 621 -27.77 32.02 6.93
CA GLU A 621 -26.77 32.74 6.13
C GLU A 621 -25.65 31.75 5.75
N VAL A 622 -25.19 31.75 4.49
CA VAL A 622 -23.99 31.02 4.05
C VAL A 622 -22.93 32.00 3.60
N ARG A 623 -21.68 31.70 3.93
CA ARG A 623 -20.48 32.36 3.43
C ARG A 623 -19.57 31.35 2.78
N LEU A 624 -19.14 31.67 1.57
CA LEU A 624 -18.18 30.92 0.78
C LEU A 624 -16.96 31.83 0.61
N LEU A 625 -15.91 31.55 1.38
CA LEU A 625 -14.71 32.37 1.45
C LEU A 625 -13.60 31.70 0.63
N HIS A 626 -13.14 32.37 -0.43
CA HIS A 626 -11.97 31.94 -1.19
C HIS A 626 -10.71 32.22 -0.37
N GLN A 627 -9.98 31.16 -0.03
CA GLN A 627 -8.66 31.30 0.62
C GLN A 627 -7.56 31.49 -0.43
N ASN A 628 -7.74 30.87 -1.59
CA ASN A 628 -6.96 31.01 -2.82
C ASN A 628 -7.76 30.38 -3.99
N GLU A 629 -7.16 30.25 -5.18
CA GLU A 629 -7.77 29.60 -6.34
C GLU A 629 -8.06 28.08 -6.13
N GLU A 630 -7.37 27.43 -5.19
CA GLU A 630 -7.43 25.99 -4.96
C GLU A 630 -8.34 25.58 -3.78
N CYS A 631 -8.66 26.49 -2.87
CA CYS A 631 -9.32 26.24 -1.58
C CYS A 631 -10.45 27.24 -1.27
N MET A 632 -11.58 26.70 -0.80
CA MET A 632 -12.74 27.46 -0.34
C MET A 632 -13.21 26.97 1.02
N HIS A 633 -13.53 27.91 1.89
CA HIS A 633 -14.11 27.68 3.21
C HIS A 633 -15.62 27.97 3.16
N VAL A 634 -16.42 27.07 3.71
CA VAL A 634 -17.89 27.13 3.72
C VAL A 634 -18.35 27.26 5.16
N GLU A 635 -19.05 28.35 5.48
CA GLU A 635 -19.63 28.64 6.79
C GLU A 635 -21.14 28.87 6.63
N TRP A 636 -21.97 27.93 7.08
CA TRP A 636 -23.40 28.12 7.30
C TRP A 636 -23.64 28.57 8.74
N LEU A 637 -24.42 29.63 8.93
CA LEU A 637 -24.89 30.09 10.24
C LEU A 637 -26.42 30.17 10.24
N SER A 638 -27.06 29.67 11.30
CA SER A 638 -28.48 29.96 11.52
C SER A 638 -28.66 31.45 11.80
N THR A 639 -29.68 32.07 11.21
CA THR A 639 -30.17 33.42 11.60
C THR A 639 -31.50 33.34 12.35
N ASP A 640 -32.04 32.14 12.53
CA ASP A 640 -33.32 31.88 13.15
C ASP A 640 -33.24 31.88 14.68
N THR A 641 -33.81 32.92 15.31
CA THR A 641 -33.95 33.03 16.76
C THR A 641 -35.21 32.34 17.31
N SER A 642 -36.07 31.79 16.43
CA SER A 642 -37.30 31.09 16.79
C SER A 642 -37.17 29.57 16.84
N GLY A 643 -36.07 29.01 16.31
CA GLY A 643 -35.73 27.58 16.44
C GLY A 643 -36.48 26.64 15.48
N ASN A 644 -37.01 27.15 14.37
CA ASN A 644 -37.60 26.32 13.31
C ASN A 644 -36.54 25.59 12.48
N LEU A 645 -35.36 26.21 12.26
CA LEU A 645 -34.25 25.56 11.56
C LEU A 645 -33.50 24.59 12.51
N GLN A 646 -33.63 23.28 12.25
CA GLN A 646 -33.15 22.22 13.13
C GLN A 646 -31.80 21.60 12.70
N GLN A 647 -31.42 21.72 11.43
CA GLN A 647 -30.17 21.17 10.88
C GLN A 647 -29.64 22.00 9.70
N PHE A 648 -28.34 21.89 9.44
CA PHE A 648 -27.74 22.17 8.13
C PHE A 648 -27.24 20.87 7.52
N GLU A 649 -27.32 20.73 6.19
CA GLU A 649 -26.90 19.53 5.48
C GLU A 649 -26.27 19.88 4.12
N ASP A 650 -25.02 19.44 3.92
CA ASP A 650 -24.29 19.56 2.66
C ASP A 650 -23.81 18.16 2.23
N CYS A 651 -24.13 17.75 1.00
CA CYS A 651 -23.91 16.39 0.50
C CYS A 651 -22.93 16.34 -0.68
N PHE A 652 -21.91 15.51 -0.57
CA PHE A 652 -20.86 15.30 -1.56
C PHE A 652 -21.11 14.01 -2.35
N ASP A 653 -21.12 14.11 -3.68
CA ASP A 653 -21.15 12.95 -4.58
C ASP A 653 -19.82 12.19 -4.51
N LEU A 654 -19.87 10.91 -4.13
CA LEU A 654 -18.70 10.05 -4.09
C LEU A 654 -18.25 9.67 -5.52
N GLY A 655 -19.21 9.56 -6.45
CA GLY A 655 -18.99 9.39 -7.88
C GLY A 655 -18.09 8.21 -8.26
N GLU A 656 -17.31 8.38 -9.34
CA GLU A 656 -16.31 7.40 -9.79
C GLU A 656 -14.94 7.53 -9.09
N ALA A 657 -14.79 8.44 -8.12
CA ALA A 657 -13.53 8.62 -7.40
C ALA A 657 -13.44 7.64 -6.21
N HIS A 658 -12.23 7.20 -5.87
CA HIS A 658 -12.01 6.44 -4.62
C HIS A 658 -11.77 7.40 -3.47
N TRP A 659 -12.46 7.20 -2.35
CA TRP A 659 -12.39 8.07 -1.18
C TRP A 659 -11.62 7.42 -0.03
N PHE A 660 -11.02 8.25 0.81
CA PHE A 660 -10.16 7.86 1.92
C PHE A 660 -10.34 8.82 3.10
N GLY A 661 -10.04 8.37 4.32
CA GLY A 661 -10.31 9.11 5.55
C GLY A 661 -11.56 8.58 6.25
N GLY A 662 -12.23 9.46 7.00
CA GLY A 662 -13.33 9.07 7.90
C GLY A 662 -12.85 8.45 9.22
N PRO A 663 -13.78 7.93 10.04
CA PRO A 663 -13.49 7.45 11.38
C PRO A 663 -12.99 5.99 11.39
N GLU A 664 -12.42 5.55 12.52
CA GLU A 664 -12.34 4.12 12.80
C GLU A 664 -13.76 3.55 12.95
N ILE A 665 -14.02 2.36 12.39
CA ILE A 665 -15.26 1.61 12.64
C ILE A 665 -15.01 0.10 12.68
N LYS A 666 -15.94 -0.63 13.31
CA LYS A 666 -15.94 -2.09 13.45
C LYS A 666 -15.84 -2.83 12.11
N LYS A 667 -16.56 -2.35 11.08
CA LYS A 667 -16.58 -2.92 9.72
C LYS A 667 -15.78 -2.06 8.75
N GLN A 668 -14.51 -1.83 9.06
CA GLN A 668 -13.65 -0.94 8.29
C GLN A 668 -13.44 -1.44 6.86
N TYR A 669 -14.06 -0.78 5.87
CA TYR A 669 -13.76 -1.02 4.45
C TYR A 669 -12.63 -0.13 3.95
N TRP A 670 -12.09 -0.49 2.80
CA TRP A 670 -11.22 0.37 2.00
C TRP A 670 -11.49 0.13 0.50
N PRO A 671 -11.55 1.17 -0.34
CA PRO A 671 -11.70 2.60 0.01
C PRO A 671 -13.05 2.93 0.70
N PHE A 672 -13.21 4.19 1.12
CA PHE A 672 -14.27 4.71 2.01
C PHE A 672 -15.67 4.78 1.38
N GLU A 673 -15.80 4.87 0.05
CA GLU A 673 -17.11 5.01 -0.61
C GLU A 673 -18.05 3.79 -0.42
N LYS A 674 -17.53 2.68 0.12
CA LYS A 674 -18.26 1.43 0.41
C LYS A 674 -19.00 1.42 1.75
N TYR A 675 -18.86 2.47 2.56
CA TYR A 675 -19.43 2.53 3.90
C TYR A 675 -20.94 2.76 3.79
N ASN A 676 -21.68 2.37 4.83
CA ASN A 676 -23.06 2.77 5.03
C ASN A 676 -23.13 3.34 6.44
N LEU A 677 -23.42 4.63 6.55
CA LEU A 677 -23.51 5.37 7.81
C LEU A 677 -24.89 6.01 7.86
N THR A 678 -25.64 5.73 8.91
CA THR A 678 -27.01 6.22 9.11
C THR A 678 -26.98 7.31 10.19
N GLU A 679 -26.86 8.58 9.77
CA GLU A 679 -26.79 9.77 10.64
C GLU A 679 -25.97 9.55 11.94
N VAL A 680 -24.70 9.18 11.81
CA VAL A 680 -23.84 8.82 12.96
C VAL A 680 -23.20 10.09 13.54
N PRO A 681 -23.26 10.34 14.87
CA PRO A 681 -22.54 11.45 15.50
C PRO A 681 -21.03 11.25 15.36
N TYR A 682 -20.34 12.32 14.95
CA TYR A 682 -18.91 12.29 14.63
C TYR A 682 -18.05 12.59 15.86
N VAL A 683 -18.16 11.72 16.86
CA VAL A 683 -17.42 11.75 18.12
C VAL A 683 -16.71 10.42 18.36
N THR A 684 -15.77 10.35 19.30
CA THR A 684 -15.18 9.07 19.71
C THR A 684 -16.17 8.29 20.57
N ARG A 685 -16.39 7.00 20.26
CA ARG A 685 -17.38 6.17 20.96
C ARG A 685 -17.03 4.68 20.92
N GLN A 686 -17.37 3.99 22.01
CA GLN A 686 -17.25 2.54 22.12
C GLN A 686 -18.14 1.80 21.11
N ALA A 687 -19.33 2.33 20.83
CA ALA A 687 -20.28 1.74 19.89
C ALA A 687 -19.71 1.76 18.46
N GLU A 688 -19.81 0.63 17.75
CA GLU A 688 -19.23 0.43 16.41
C GLU A 688 -17.71 0.67 16.31
N ASN A 689 -16.96 0.54 17.41
CA ASN A 689 -15.51 0.69 17.49
C ASN A 689 -14.98 1.99 16.82
N GLN A 690 -15.36 3.15 17.36
CA GLN A 690 -15.01 4.47 16.82
C GLN A 690 -14.04 5.22 17.76
N GLY A 691 -12.81 4.69 17.89
CA GLY A 691 -11.77 5.25 18.77
C GLY A 691 -11.10 6.50 18.20
N LEU A 692 -11.02 6.57 16.87
CA LEU A 692 -10.55 7.74 16.12
C LEU A 692 -11.69 8.40 15.34
N ALA A 693 -11.87 9.71 15.54
CA ALA A 693 -12.93 10.50 14.91
C ALA A 693 -12.47 11.90 14.47
N ASP A 694 -11.39 11.99 13.68
CA ASP A 694 -10.99 13.26 13.04
C ASP A 694 -11.73 13.45 11.69
N PRO A 695 -12.43 14.58 11.46
CA PRO A 695 -13.33 14.75 10.30
C PRO A 695 -12.57 15.24 9.07
N TYR A 696 -11.90 14.29 8.42
CA TYR A 696 -11.12 14.50 7.20
C TYR A 696 -11.42 13.43 6.17
N TRP A 697 -11.67 13.85 4.93
CA TRP A 697 -11.89 12.99 3.78
C TRP A 697 -11.12 13.50 2.58
N MET A 698 -10.55 12.61 1.77
CA MET A 698 -9.93 12.95 0.49
C MET A 698 -10.29 11.94 -0.59
N ASN A 699 -10.13 12.32 -1.86
CA ASN A 699 -10.36 11.41 -2.98
C ASN A 699 -9.16 11.26 -3.92
N SER A 700 -9.20 10.21 -4.73
CA SER A 700 -8.14 9.85 -5.68
C SER A 700 -7.89 10.91 -6.76
N LYS A 701 -8.82 11.84 -6.98
CA LYS A 701 -8.67 12.95 -7.93
C LYS A 701 -7.94 14.16 -7.33
N GLY A 702 -7.66 14.20 -6.02
CA GLY A 702 -6.97 15.32 -5.37
C GLY A 702 -7.89 16.37 -4.76
N PHE A 703 -9.15 16.02 -4.52
CA PHE A 703 -10.06 16.83 -3.69
C PHE A 703 -9.99 16.36 -2.23
N TYR A 704 -10.15 17.26 -1.27
CA TYR A 704 -10.37 16.91 0.14
C TYR A 704 -11.35 17.85 0.84
N ILE A 705 -11.92 17.34 1.94
CA ILE A 705 -12.82 18.03 2.87
C ILE A 705 -12.20 17.93 4.28
N PHE A 706 -12.21 19.03 5.02
CA PHE A 706 -11.81 19.10 6.41
C PHE A 706 -12.84 19.91 7.19
N VAL A 707 -13.48 19.31 8.20
CA VAL A 707 -14.52 19.99 9.01
C VAL A 707 -13.88 20.58 10.27
N ASP A 708 -14.38 21.75 10.67
CA ASP A 708 -13.88 22.46 11.85
C ASP A 708 -14.34 21.80 13.15
N ASP A 709 -13.56 21.98 14.22
CA ASP A 709 -13.77 21.27 15.48
C ASP A 709 -14.99 21.73 16.29
N GLY A 710 -15.55 22.90 15.96
CA GLY A 710 -16.75 23.45 16.60
C GLY A 710 -18.07 22.99 15.99
N VAL A 711 -18.05 22.12 14.98
CA VAL A 711 -19.27 21.67 14.30
C VAL A 711 -19.89 20.48 15.04
N PRO A 712 -21.19 20.53 15.40
CA PRO A 712 -21.92 19.41 16.00
C PRO A 712 -22.32 18.41 14.90
N LEU A 713 -21.30 17.71 14.38
CA LEU A 713 -21.34 16.97 13.13
C LEU A 713 -21.96 15.57 13.28
N PHE A 714 -22.95 15.29 12.45
CA PHE A 714 -23.44 13.96 12.11
C PHE A 714 -23.04 13.65 10.67
N VAL A 715 -22.79 12.38 10.38
CA VAL A 715 -22.42 11.91 9.04
C VAL A 715 -23.40 10.83 8.59
N ASP A 716 -24.01 11.05 7.43
CA ASP A 716 -24.76 10.04 6.69
C ASP A 716 -24.02 9.68 5.40
N GLN A 717 -24.08 8.41 5.00
CA GLN A 717 -23.44 7.95 3.77
C GLN A 717 -24.15 6.72 3.22
N ASN A 718 -24.49 6.75 1.93
CA ASN A 718 -25.15 5.63 1.22
C ASN A 718 -26.41 5.10 1.94
N ASN A 719 -27.17 5.98 2.61
CA ASN A 719 -28.39 5.63 3.33
C ASN A 719 -29.62 6.35 2.76
N HIS A 720 -29.78 7.66 2.98
CA HIS A 720 -30.92 8.40 2.41
C HIS A 720 -30.60 8.96 1.00
N ARG A 721 -29.32 9.17 0.69
CA ARG A 721 -28.79 9.48 -0.65
C ARG A 721 -27.75 8.41 -1.04
N ASP A 722 -28.11 7.55 -2.00
CA ASP A 722 -27.21 6.54 -2.57
C ASP A 722 -26.04 7.23 -3.30
N GLY A 723 -24.79 6.81 -3.01
CA GLY A 723 -23.59 7.35 -3.65
C GLY A 723 -23.06 8.65 -3.04
N SER A 724 -23.62 9.14 -1.93
CA SER A 724 -23.24 10.42 -1.32
C SER A 724 -22.68 10.27 0.10
N LEU A 725 -21.87 11.26 0.51
CA LEU A 725 -21.45 11.56 1.87
C LEU A 725 -22.08 12.89 2.30
N CYS A 726 -22.95 12.90 3.30
CA CYS A 726 -23.62 14.10 3.80
C CYS A 726 -23.07 14.51 5.17
N LEU A 727 -22.66 15.79 5.26
CA LEU A 727 -22.24 16.44 6.49
C LEU A 727 -23.45 17.19 7.08
N ILE A 728 -23.87 16.80 8.27
CA ILE A 728 -25.12 17.26 8.87
C ILE A 728 -24.81 17.91 10.22
N ALA A 729 -25.02 19.21 10.39
CA ALA A 729 -24.86 19.86 11.70
C ALA A 729 -26.19 19.84 12.47
N LYS A 730 -26.19 19.32 13.71
CA LYS A 730 -27.39 19.22 14.58
C LYS A 730 -27.05 19.45 16.06
N ASN A 731 -27.74 20.38 16.71
CA ASN A 731 -27.64 20.60 18.17
C ASN A 731 -28.48 19.56 18.95
N ILE A 732 -28.14 18.28 18.80
CA ILE A 732 -28.75 17.15 19.54
C ILE A 732 -27.66 16.27 20.17
N ASP A 733 -28.08 15.46 21.15
CA ASP A 733 -27.24 14.46 21.82
C ASP A 733 -26.41 13.63 20.82
N PRO A 734 -25.07 13.51 20.98
CA PRO A 734 -24.28 13.80 22.17
C PRO A 734 -23.73 15.24 22.29
N TYR A 735 -24.07 16.14 21.36
CA TYR A 735 -23.62 17.54 21.40
C TYR A 735 -24.52 18.35 22.34
N PRO A 736 -23.94 19.14 23.27
CA PRO A 736 -24.73 19.91 24.21
C PRO A 736 -25.53 21.02 23.49
N PRO A 737 -26.79 21.28 23.88
CA PRO A 737 -27.59 22.33 23.28
C PRO A 737 -26.96 23.70 23.57
N SER A 738 -26.47 24.36 22.53
CA SER A 738 -25.87 25.69 22.65
C SER A 738 -26.92 26.80 22.52
N ASN A 739 -26.66 27.92 23.21
CA ASN A 739 -27.33 29.19 22.96
C ASN A 739 -26.72 29.95 21.76
N SER A 740 -25.62 29.45 21.17
CA SER A 740 -25.09 29.94 19.90
C SER A 740 -25.92 29.41 18.73
N ASN A 741 -25.94 30.18 17.64
CA ASN A 741 -26.61 29.78 16.41
C ASN A 741 -25.95 28.50 15.86
N LEU A 742 -26.76 27.53 15.45
CA LEU A 742 -26.27 26.33 14.77
C LEU A 742 -25.36 26.72 13.60
N THR A 743 -24.22 26.04 13.47
CA THR A 743 -23.19 26.34 12.46
C THR A 743 -22.69 25.05 11.80
N LEU A 744 -22.55 25.06 10.48
CA LEU A 744 -21.84 24.02 9.71
C LEU A 744 -20.65 24.69 9.00
N SER A 745 -19.43 24.38 9.44
CA SER A 745 -18.20 25.03 8.97
C SER A 745 -17.15 24.01 8.52
N TYR A 746 -16.70 24.10 7.28
CA TYR A 746 -15.68 23.20 6.72
C TYR A 746 -14.90 23.84 5.58
N THR A 747 -13.71 23.31 5.32
CA THR A 747 -12.87 23.73 4.19
C THR A 747 -12.77 22.62 3.15
N MET A 748 -12.93 22.98 1.87
CA MET A 748 -12.70 22.09 0.74
C MET A 748 -11.57 22.63 -0.15
N CYS A 749 -10.73 21.74 -0.67
CA CYS A 749 -9.63 22.11 -1.56
C CYS A 749 -9.48 21.12 -2.73
N THR A 750 -9.03 21.62 -3.88
CA THR A 750 -8.83 20.87 -5.12
C THR A 750 -7.41 21.05 -5.63
N LEU A 751 -6.56 20.06 -5.40
CA LEU A 751 -5.15 20.09 -5.81
C LEU A 751 -4.89 19.16 -7.00
N GLY A 752 -3.70 19.26 -7.59
CA GLY A 752 -3.32 18.53 -8.81
C GLY A 752 -3.53 17.01 -8.73
N ASN A 753 -3.26 16.38 -7.58
CA ASN A 753 -3.47 14.96 -7.32
C ASN A 753 -3.67 14.66 -5.82
N ALA A 754 -4.07 13.42 -5.49
CA ALA A 754 -4.32 12.97 -4.12
C ALA A 754 -3.13 13.15 -3.16
N ARG A 755 -1.88 13.01 -3.64
CA ARG A 755 -0.70 13.22 -2.81
C ARG A 755 -0.51 14.69 -2.46
N THR A 756 -0.55 15.59 -3.45
CA THR A 756 -0.43 17.04 -3.19
C THR A 756 -1.58 17.54 -2.32
N ALA A 757 -2.78 16.97 -2.49
CA ALA A 757 -3.94 17.27 -1.66
C ALA A 757 -3.72 16.88 -0.19
N HIS A 758 -3.20 15.67 0.06
CA HIS A 758 -2.90 15.22 1.41
C HIS A 758 -1.70 15.95 2.04
N GLU A 759 -0.63 16.22 1.27
CA GLU A 759 0.51 17.02 1.74
C GLU A 759 0.06 18.45 2.15
N HIS A 760 -0.83 19.08 1.37
CA HIS A 760 -1.44 20.37 1.72
C HIS A 760 -2.33 20.28 2.97
N ALA A 761 -3.16 19.25 3.10
CA ALA A 761 -3.99 19.02 4.28
C ALA A 761 -3.15 18.81 5.54
N ILE A 762 -2.03 18.07 5.44
CA ILE A 762 -1.07 17.87 6.52
C ILE A 762 -0.42 19.20 6.94
N GLU A 763 -0.04 20.05 6.01
CA GLU A 763 0.71 21.27 6.33
C GLU A 763 -0.15 22.40 6.92
N ASN A 764 -1.44 22.44 6.59
CA ASN A 764 -2.34 23.51 7.03
C ASN A 764 -3.34 23.11 8.13
N TYR A 765 -3.76 21.83 8.21
CA TYR A 765 -4.92 21.43 9.02
C TYR A 765 -4.68 20.21 9.93
N ILE A 766 -4.06 19.14 9.41
CA ILE A 766 -3.86 17.89 10.17
C ILE A 766 -2.61 17.97 11.05
N GLY A 767 -1.48 18.47 10.51
CA GLY A 767 -0.19 18.50 11.20
C GLY A 767 0.61 17.20 11.10
N LYS A 768 1.85 17.22 11.62
CA LYS A 768 2.81 16.10 11.62
C LYS A 768 3.22 15.80 13.08
N PRO A 769 3.56 14.54 13.44
CA PRO A 769 4.09 14.23 14.76
C PRO A 769 5.34 15.06 15.10
N SER A 770 5.41 15.53 16.34
CA SER A 770 6.54 16.32 16.86
C SER A 770 7.81 15.49 17.12
N GLY A 771 7.71 14.16 17.08
CA GLY A 771 8.81 13.22 17.29
C GLY A 771 8.41 11.80 16.93
N VAL A 772 9.12 10.82 17.48
CA VAL A 772 8.83 9.39 17.34
C VAL A 772 8.64 8.76 18.74
N PRO A 773 7.77 7.74 18.89
CA PRO A 773 7.74 6.89 20.08
C PRO A 773 9.07 6.18 20.33
N ASP A 774 9.18 5.51 21.47
CA ASP A 774 10.38 4.77 21.87
C ASP A 774 10.73 3.69 20.83
N GLU A 775 11.95 3.74 20.28
CA GLU A 775 12.40 2.83 19.23
C GLU A 775 12.34 1.34 19.66
N ARG A 776 12.33 1.07 20.97
CA ARG A 776 12.23 -0.30 21.51
C ARG A 776 10.88 -0.96 21.23
N MET A 777 9.78 -0.20 21.15
CA MET A 777 8.45 -0.74 20.84
C MET A 777 8.31 -1.18 19.37
N PHE A 778 9.07 -0.57 18.46
CA PHE A 778 9.13 -0.98 17.05
C PHE A 778 10.05 -2.20 16.84
N ARG A 779 11.08 -2.34 17.68
CA ARG A 779 12.15 -3.34 17.51
C ARG A 779 11.91 -4.64 18.25
N LEU A 780 11.09 -4.63 19.31
CA LEU A 780 10.94 -5.74 20.25
C LEU A 780 9.46 -5.87 20.62
N PRO A 781 8.93 -7.11 20.77
CA PRO A 781 7.52 -7.33 21.02
C PRO A 781 7.07 -6.79 22.38
N ILE A 782 5.78 -6.46 22.43
CA ILE A 782 5.00 -6.19 23.64
C ILE A 782 4.25 -7.49 23.99
N TRP A 783 4.28 -7.90 25.25
CA TRP A 783 3.58 -9.09 25.75
C TRP A 783 2.55 -8.66 26.79
N SER A 784 1.26 -8.82 26.48
CA SER A 784 0.14 -8.45 27.34
C SER A 784 -0.51 -9.67 27.99
N THR A 785 -0.88 -9.52 29.25
CA THR A 785 -1.58 -10.57 30.02
C THR A 785 -3.06 -10.71 29.65
N TRP A 786 -3.65 -9.79 28.88
CA TRP A 786 -5.10 -9.69 28.69
C TRP A 786 -5.79 -10.89 28.02
N ALA A 787 -5.57 -11.16 26.74
CA ALA A 787 -6.38 -12.13 25.98
C ALA A 787 -6.27 -13.56 26.51
N LYS A 788 -5.13 -13.92 27.08
CA LYS A 788 -4.85 -15.26 27.63
C LYS A 788 -5.33 -15.45 29.08
N TYR A 789 -5.14 -14.48 29.97
CA TYR A 789 -5.40 -14.63 31.41
C TYR A 789 -6.63 -13.86 31.90
N LYS A 790 -7.13 -12.89 31.13
CA LYS A 790 -8.26 -12.02 31.45
C LYS A 790 -8.12 -11.39 32.84
N LYS A 791 -8.85 -11.88 33.84
CA LYS A 791 -8.88 -11.35 35.22
C LYS A 791 -8.06 -12.18 36.20
N ASP A 792 -7.59 -13.36 35.79
CA ASP A 792 -6.83 -14.32 36.59
C ASP A 792 -5.32 -14.04 36.47
N ILE A 793 -4.93 -12.79 36.73
CA ILE A 793 -3.55 -12.29 36.71
C ILE A 793 -3.08 -12.04 38.15
N ASP A 794 -1.89 -12.53 38.50
CA ASP A 794 -1.19 -12.30 39.76
C ASP A 794 0.35 -12.27 39.56
N GLU A 795 1.11 -12.11 40.65
CA GLU A 795 2.58 -12.07 40.62
C GLU A 795 3.20 -13.35 40.03
N ASP A 796 2.67 -14.54 40.34
CA ASP A 796 3.22 -15.81 39.87
C ASP A 796 2.98 -15.99 38.36
N VAL A 797 1.77 -15.67 37.88
CA VAL A 797 1.43 -15.67 36.44
C VAL A 797 2.36 -14.73 35.65
N VAL A 798 2.62 -13.53 36.18
CA VAL A 798 3.51 -12.55 35.52
C VAL A 798 4.97 -13.04 35.51
N ARG A 799 5.45 -13.67 36.60
CA ARG A 799 6.79 -14.29 36.67
C ARG A 799 6.93 -15.42 35.67
N GLU A 800 5.97 -16.35 35.63
CA GLU A 800 5.95 -17.50 34.74
C GLU A 800 5.92 -17.08 33.27
N LEU A 801 5.09 -16.08 32.90
CA LEU A 801 5.07 -15.52 31.55
C LEU A 801 6.44 -14.93 31.17
N GLY A 802 7.05 -14.15 32.07
CA GLY A 802 8.39 -13.60 31.87
C GLY A 802 9.46 -14.67 31.65
N ASP A 803 9.43 -15.75 32.44
CA ASP A 803 10.36 -16.88 32.29
C ASP A 803 10.11 -17.67 31.00
N HIS A 804 8.85 -17.88 30.59
CA HIS A 804 8.52 -18.51 29.31
C HIS A 804 8.98 -17.68 28.10
N ILE A 805 8.85 -16.36 28.14
CA ILE A 805 9.35 -15.47 27.07
C ILE A 805 10.88 -15.64 26.91
N ILE A 806 11.62 -15.63 28.04
CA ILE A 806 13.08 -15.82 28.04
C ILE A 806 13.48 -17.24 27.57
N SER A 807 12.78 -18.29 28.03
CA SER A 807 13.09 -19.67 27.65
C SER A 807 12.87 -19.95 26.16
N ASN A 808 11.90 -19.26 25.55
CA ASN A 808 11.64 -19.29 24.11
C ASN A 808 12.54 -18.35 23.28
N GLY A 809 13.56 -17.75 23.89
CA GLY A 809 14.63 -17.03 23.19
C GLY A 809 14.38 -15.54 22.92
N PHE A 810 13.29 -14.98 23.42
CA PHE A 810 13.01 -13.54 23.34
C PHE A 810 13.62 -12.82 24.54
N ASN A 811 14.22 -11.65 24.33
CA ASN A 811 14.79 -10.84 25.42
C ASN A 811 14.49 -9.34 25.22
N ASN A 812 14.72 -8.54 26.27
CA ASN A 812 14.57 -7.08 26.25
C ASN A 812 13.17 -6.58 25.79
N SER A 813 12.13 -7.40 25.94
CA SER A 813 10.76 -7.08 25.50
C SER A 813 10.03 -6.15 26.49
N GLN A 814 8.84 -5.68 26.11
CA GLN A 814 7.91 -5.03 27.04
C GLN A 814 6.93 -6.07 27.57
N LEU A 815 6.68 -6.08 28.89
CA LEU A 815 5.68 -6.93 29.53
C LEU A 815 4.62 -6.04 30.18
N GLU A 816 3.37 -6.28 29.84
CA GLU A 816 2.21 -5.49 30.22
C GLU A 816 1.31 -6.28 31.18
N ILE A 817 1.13 -5.71 32.38
CA ILE A 817 0.20 -6.19 33.39
C ILE A 817 -1.13 -5.48 33.15
N ASP A 818 -2.13 -6.25 32.75
CA ASP A 818 -3.48 -5.77 32.45
C ASP A 818 -4.40 -5.88 33.69
N GLU A 819 -5.73 -5.87 33.50
CA GLU A 819 -6.78 -5.78 34.55
C GLU A 819 -6.51 -6.53 35.88
N MET A 820 -7.15 -6.03 36.96
CA MET A 820 -7.15 -6.63 38.31
C MET A 820 -5.81 -6.61 39.06
N TRP A 821 -4.87 -5.72 38.70
CA TRP A 821 -3.70 -5.40 39.51
C TRP A 821 -4.01 -4.48 40.70
N GLU A 822 -5.07 -3.67 40.60
CA GLU A 822 -5.54 -2.74 41.62
C GLU A 822 -6.33 -3.42 42.76
N GLU A 823 -6.33 -2.82 43.96
CA GLU A 823 -7.23 -3.23 45.07
C GLU A 823 -8.71 -3.10 44.66
N CYS A 824 -9.04 -2.04 43.92
CA CYS A 824 -10.31 -1.81 43.21
C CYS A 824 -10.06 -0.85 42.04
N PHE A 825 -10.92 -0.88 41.01
CA PHE A 825 -10.73 -0.09 39.79
C PHE A 825 -10.67 1.42 40.06
N GLY A 826 -9.54 2.03 39.73
CA GLY A 826 -9.26 3.46 39.96
C GLY A 826 -8.63 3.80 41.32
N SER A 827 -8.28 2.79 42.14
CA SER A 827 -7.53 3.00 43.39
C SER A 827 -6.09 3.45 43.17
N LEU A 828 -5.50 3.10 42.03
CA LEU A 828 -4.07 3.22 41.69
C LEU A 828 -3.14 2.59 42.74
N VAL A 829 -3.64 1.62 43.51
CA VAL A 829 -2.92 0.90 44.57
C VAL A 829 -2.94 -0.59 44.29
N PHE A 830 -1.76 -1.21 44.28
CA PHE A 830 -1.60 -2.64 43.98
C PHE A 830 -2.28 -3.54 45.02
N ASN A 831 -3.05 -4.51 44.54
CA ASN A 831 -3.69 -5.53 45.36
C ASN A 831 -2.66 -6.47 45.98
N LYS A 832 -2.38 -6.28 47.27
CA LYS A 832 -1.38 -7.06 48.02
C LYS A 832 -1.68 -8.55 48.15
N THR A 833 -2.88 -9.00 47.77
CA THR A 833 -3.21 -10.44 47.71
C THR A 833 -2.70 -11.07 46.42
N LYS A 834 -2.78 -10.33 45.30
CA LYS A 834 -2.30 -10.76 43.97
C LYS A 834 -0.83 -10.39 43.71
N PHE A 835 -0.41 -9.24 44.21
CA PHE A 835 0.94 -8.68 44.05
C PHE A 835 1.51 -8.29 45.43
N PRO A 836 1.95 -9.26 46.24
CA PRO A 836 2.47 -9.00 47.59
C PRO A 836 3.69 -8.08 47.61
N ASP A 837 4.58 -8.19 46.62
CA ASP A 837 5.75 -7.32 46.45
C ASP A 837 5.98 -6.98 44.97
N ILE A 838 5.11 -6.10 44.45
CA ILE A 838 5.21 -5.56 43.09
C ILE A 838 6.60 -4.96 42.78
N ARG A 839 7.30 -4.40 43.77
CA ARG A 839 8.60 -3.77 43.56
C ARG A 839 9.68 -4.81 43.27
N ASN A 840 9.70 -5.90 44.05
CA ASN A 840 10.54 -7.06 43.78
C ASN A 840 10.18 -7.72 42.44
N LEU A 841 8.89 -7.80 42.10
CA LEU A 841 8.45 -8.29 40.78
C LEU A 841 9.06 -7.45 39.64
N THR A 842 8.85 -6.13 39.62
CA THR A 842 9.34 -5.27 38.53
C THR A 842 10.87 -5.24 38.47
N ASP A 843 11.56 -5.10 39.60
CA ASP A 843 13.04 -5.10 39.62
C ASP A 843 13.60 -6.44 39.09
N SER A 844 13.01 -7.59 39.47
CA SER A 844 13.43 -8.91 38.95
C SER A 844 13.12 -9.12 37.46
N LEU A 845 12.06 -8.52 36.93
CA LEU A 845 11.77 -8.52 35.49
C LEU A 845 12.76 -7.62 34.72
N LYS A 846 13.15 -6.48 35.30
CA LYS A 846 14.17 -5.58 34.74
C LYS A 846 15.56 -6.21 34.73
N GLU A 847 15.92 -7.02 35.71
CA GLU A 847 17.15 -7.83 35.70
C GLU A 847 17.18 -8.83 34.52
N LYS A 848 16.01 -9.37 34.13
CA LYS A 848 15.84 -10.19 32.92
C LYS A 848 15.75 -9.35 31.62
N GLY A 849 15.77 -8.02 31.74
CA GLY A 849 15.75 -7.05 30.65
C GLY A 849 14.36 -6.55 30.24
N PHE A 850 13.28 -6.99 30.89
CA PHE A 850 11.94 -6.50 30.57
C PHE A 850 11.74 -5.04 30.97
N ARG A 851 10.84 -4.37 30.26
CA ARG A 851 10.22 -3.11 30.70
C ARG A 851 8.79 -3.42 31.09
N VAL A 852 8.39 -3.03 32.29
CA VAL A 852 7.05 -3.33 32.79
C VAL A 852 6.12 -2.16 32.47
N THR A 853 4.98 -2.47 31.85
CA THR A 853 3.90 -1.54 31.53
C THR A 853 2.65 -1.95 32.29
N LEU A 854 1.81 -0.98 32.64
CA LEU A 854 0.61 -1.19 33.45
C LEU A 854 -0.60 -0.60 32.75
N TRP A 855 -1.67 -1.38 32.60
CA TRP A 855 -2.96 -0.88 32.11
C TRP A 855 -3.59 0.06 33.13
N THR A 856 -4.06 1.23 32.73
CA THR A 856 -4.60 2.25 33.65
C THR A 856 -5.80 2.98 33.02
N PRO A 857 -7.02 2.78 33.54
CA PRO A 857 -8.23 3.43 33.02
C PRO A 857 -8.47 4.83 33.67
N PRO A 858 -9.31 5.69 33.06
CA PRO A 858 -9.69 7.00 33.57
C PRO A 858 -10.87 7.00 34.58
N PHE A 859 -11.29 5.82 35.05
CA PHE A 859 -12.47 5.63 35.90
C PHE A 859 -12.11 5.34 37.35
N ILE A 860 -13.06 5.61 38.26
CA ILE A 860 -13.05 5.08 39.63
C ILE A 860 -14.44 4.50 39.90
N ASN A 861 -14.52 3.22 40.25
CA ASN A 861 -15.82 2.55 40.48
C ASN A 861 -16.49 3.01 41.79
N LEU A 862 -17.83 2.93 41.84
CA LEU A 862 -18.65 3.34 42.98
C LEU A 862 -18.31 2.61 44.29
N ASP A 863 -17.77 1.38 44.22
CA ASP A 863 -17.38 0.56 45.36
C ASP A 863 -15.92 0.76 45.79
N CYS A 864 -15.15 1.59 45.07
CA CYS A 864 -13.72 1.79 45.28
C CYS A 864 -13.42 2.88 46.34
N GLU A 865 -13.80 2.59 47.58
CA GLU A 865 -13.61 3.48 48.73
C GLU A 865 -12.18 3.43 49.31
N PRO A 866 -11.61 4.57 49.78
CA PRO A 866 -12.20 5.91 49.85
C PRO A 866 -12.04 6.74 48.57
N TYR A 867 -11.40 6.20 47.53
CA TYR A 867 -10.94 6.96 46.36
C TYR A 867 -12.09 7.56 45.54
N HIS A 868 -13.21 6.84 45.43
CA HIS A 868 -14.41 7.32 44.76
C HIS A 868 -15.00 8.55 45.45
N ASN A 869 -15.27 8.45 46.76
CA ASN A 869 -15.77 9.58 47.55
C ASN A 869 -14.78 10.76 47.59
N GLU A 870 -13.46 10.53 47.65
CA GLU A 870 -12.46 11.62 47.60
C GLU A 870 -12.57 12.41 46.28
N ALA A 871 -12.68 11.73 45.14
CA ALA A 871 -12.84 12.38 43.83
C ALA A 871 -14.20 13.07 43.69
N LEU A 872 -15.26 12.49 44.25
CA LEU A 872 -16.62 13.05 44.24
C LEU A 872 -16.70 14.34 45.08
N GLU A 873 -16.19 14.32 46.32
CA GLU A 873 -16.16 15.47 47.24
C GLU A 873 -15.33 16.63 46.68
N LYS A 874 -14.23 16.33 45.98
CA LYS A 874 -13.40 17.34 45.29
C LYS A 874 -13.99 17.80 43.95
N GLY A 875 -15.03 17.14 43.45
CA GLY A 875 -15.67 17.46 42.18
C GLY A 875 -14.80 17.18 40.95
N TYR A 876 -13.98 16.12 41.01
CA TYR A 876 -13.03 15.73 39.96
C TYR A 876 -13.60 14.83 38.86
N PHE A 877 -14.84 14.35 39.01
CA PHE A 877 -15.53 13.63 37.93
C PHE A 877 -16.25 14.58 36.98
N VAL A 878 -16.36 14.16 35.70
CA VAL A 878 -17.20 14.82 34.70
C VAL A 878 -18.65 14.81 35.19
N LYS A 879 -19.35 15.94 35.00
CA LYS A 879 -20.76 16.10 35.38
C LYS A 879 -21.63 16.27 34.13
N ASN A 880 -22.86 15.74 34.15
CA ASN A 880 -23.88 16.13 33.17
C ASN A 880 -24.45 17.53 33.51
N THR A 881 -25.36 18.03 32.66
CA THR A 881 -26.09 19.29 32.87
C THR A 881 -27.03 19.30 34.10
N GLN A 882 -27.32 18.15 34.70
CA GLN A 882 -28.12 18.01 35.93
C GLN A 882 -27.24 17.98 37.21
N GLY A 883 -25.93 17.78 37.05
CA GLY A 883 -24.95 17.67 38.14
C GLY A 883 -24.53 16.24 38.49
N ASP A 884 -25.09 15.22 37.84
CA ASP A 884 -24.75 13.82 38.09
C ASP A 884 -23.38 13.46 37.50
N THR A 885 -22.61 12.64 38.22
CA THR A 885 -21.27 12.17 37.82
C THR A 885 -21.23 10.69 37.43
N GLU A 886 -22.31 9.95 37.66
CA GLU A 886 -22.36 8.51 37.44
C GLU A 886 -22.31 8.17 35.93
N THR A 887 -21.45 7.23 35.59
CA THR A 887 -21.34 6.65 34.25
C THR A 887 -21.18 5.13 34.33
N THR A 888 -21.29 4.46 33.18
CA THR A 888 -21.11 3.02 33.03
C THR A 888 -20.03 2.73 31.99
N TRP A 889 -19.13 1.82 32.32
CA TRP A 889 -18.08 1.31 31.43
C TRP A 889 -18.04 -0.22 31.52
N TRP A 890 -17.12 -0.87 30.79
CA TRP A 890 -17.15 -2.34 30.68
C TRP A 890 -16.84 -3.08 31.98
N GLU A 891 -16.16 -2.44 32.95
CA GLU A 891 -15.90 -2.96 34.30
C GLU A 891 -16.84 -2.41 35.40
N GLY A 892 -17.95 -1.79 35.03
CA GLY A 892 -19.05 -1.49 35.94
C GLY A 892 -19.51 -0.02 35.96
N GLN A 893 -19.91 0.44 37.15
CA GLN A 893 -20.43 1.79 37.39
C GLN A 893 -19.47 2.59 38.26
N GLY A 894 -19.33 3.87 37.96
CA GLY A 894 -18.38 4.76 38.63
C GLY A 894 -18.43 6.19 38.11
N GLY A 895 -17.39 6.96 38.42
CA GLY A 895 -17.14 8.28 37.83
C GLY A 895 -15.96 8.23 36.85
N ILE A 896 -16.05 8.99 35.75
CA ILE A 896 -14.92 9.26 34.85
C ILE A 896 -14.28 10.60 35.23
N LEU A 897 -12.95 10.64 35.34
CA LEU A 897 -12.23 11.84 35.74
C LEU A 897 -12.28 12.93 34.67
N ASP A 898 -12.47 14.18 35.08
CA ASP A 898 -12.53 15.33 34.17
C ASP A 898 -11.13 15.82 33.80
N PHE A 899 -10.63 15.35 32.66
CA PHE A 899 -9.35 15.79 32.08
C PHE A 899 -9.35 17.24 31.57
N THR A 900 -10.49 17.95 31.62
CA THR A 900 -10.56 19.40 31.36
C THR A 900 -10.42 20.25 32.64
N ASN A 901 -10.56 19.63 33.82
CA ASN A 901 -10.31 20.25 35.11
C ASN A 901 -8.83 20.08 35.52
N PRO A 902 -8.01 21.15 35.56
CA PRO A 902 -6.59 21.04 35.88
C PRO A 902 -6.31 20.50 37.29
N ASP A 903 -7.18 20.79 38.28
CA ASP A 903 -7.00 20.27 39.65
C ASP A 903 -7.23 18.76 39.71
N ALA A 904 -8.18 18.24 38.92
CA ALA A 904 -8.43 16.80 38.79
C ALA A 904 -7.27 16.09 38.08
N VAL A 905 -6.75 16.71 37.01
CA VAL A 905 -5.56 16.24 36.28
C VAL A 905 -4.35 16.17 37.19
N ASP A 906 -4.01 17.24 37.92
CA ASP A 906 -2.84 17.27 38.80
C ASP A 906 -2.94 16.24 39.93
N TRP A 907 -4.13 16.06 40.53
CA TRP A 907 -4.37 15.03 41.54
C TRP A 907 -4.19 13.61 41.00
N TRP A 908 -4.80 13.29 39.84
CA TRP A 908 -4.71 11.95 39.25
C TRP A 908 -3.29 11.66 38.75
N VAL A 909 -2.64 12.61 38.06
CA VAL A 909 -1.25 12.50 37.61
C VAL A 909 -0.31 12.30 38.80
N GLY A 910 -0.54 12.99 39.93
CA GLY A 910 0.18 12.77 41.17
C GLY A 910 0.06 11.33 41.68
N ARG A 911 -1.17 10.77 41.70
CA ARG A 911 -1.42 9.37 42.10
C ARG A 911 -0.75 8.36 41.15
N VAL A 912 -0.85 8.57 39.83
CA VAL A 912 -0.19 7.71 38.83
C VAL A 912 1.33 7.75 38.97
N ARG A 913 1.95 8.94 39.14
CA ARG A 913 3.41 9.05 39.36
C ARG A 913 3.85 8.39 40.66
N ALA A 914 3.08 8.53 41.75
CA ALA A 914 3.35 7.84 43.01
C ALA A 914 3.26 6.31 42.88
N ASN A 915 2.30 5.81 42.10
CA ASN A 915 2.22 4.38 41.76
C ASN A 915 3.47 3.92 40.99
N GLN A 916 3.90 4.65 39.95
CA GLN A 916 5.10 4.31 39.17
C GLN A 916 6.37 4.31 40.04
N GLU A 917 6.54 5.27 40.95
CA GLU A 917 7.68 5.34 41.86
C GLU A 917 7.71 4.15 42.84
N LEU A 918 6.56 3.84 43.45
CA LEU A 918 6.42 2.73 44.40
C LEU A 918 6.58 1.36 43.74
N SER A 919 5.90 1.14 42.61
CA SER A 919 5.90 -0.15 41.89
C SER A 919 7.17 -0.38 41.08
N GLY A 920 7.85 0.68 40.64
CA GLY A 920 8.96 0.59 39.70
C GLY A 920 8.55 0.37 38.24
N VAL A 921 7.27 0.47 37.88
CA VAL A 921 6.77 0.33 36.49
C VAL A 921 7.40 1.36 35.54
N ASP A 922 7.75 0.95 34.31
CA ASP A 922 8.44 1.79 33.31
C ASP A 922 7.50 2.63 32.44
N SER A 923 6.28 2.16 32.17
CA SER A 923 5.30 2.88 31.34
C SER A 923 3.86 2.44 31.57
N LEU A 924 2.92 3.02 30.81
CA LEU A 924 1.49 2.88 31.03
C LEU A 924 0.76 2.67 29.69
N LYS A 925 -0.26 1.80 29.72
CA LYS A 925 -1.25 1.58 28.65
C LYS A 925 -2.54 2.26 29.07
N PHE A 926 -3.10 3.07 28.18
CA PHE A 926 -4.25 3.92 28.47
C PHE A 926 -5.44 3.56 27.57
N ASP A 927 -6.40 2.86 28.17
CA ASP A 927 -7.66 2.51 27.54
C ASP A 927 -8.80 3.48 27.92
N ALA A 928 -9.90 3.38 27.17
CA ALA A 928 -10.99 4.34 27.11
C ALA A 928 -10.56 5.69 26.50
N GLY A 929 -11.14 6.80 26.96
CA GLY A 929 -10.96 8.15 26.39
C GLY A 929 -12.01 8.55 25.36
N GLU A 930 -12.89 7.63 24.94
CA GLU A 930 -14.04 7.90 24.08
C GLU A 930 -15.11 8.73 24.79
N THR A 931 -15.74 9.68 24.09
CA THR A 931 -16.74 10.56 24.70
C THR A 931 -18.00 9.83 25.17
N SER A 932 -18.31 8.66 24.61
CA SER A 932 -19.47 7.85 25.02
C SER A 932 -19.41 7.29 26.45
N PHE A 933 -18.27 7.40 27.13
CA PHE A 933 -18.10 7.02 28.53
C PHE A 933 -18.33 8.17 29.52
N MET A 934 -18.59 9.39 29.06
CA MET A 934 -19.03 10.46 29.92
C MET A 934 -20.55 10.37 30.22
N PRO A 935 -21.02 10.93 31.35
CA PRO A 935 -22.43 11.23 31.53
C PRO A 935 -22.98 12.04 30.33
N GLN A 936 -24.20 11.72 29.89
CA GLN A 936 -24.80 12.37 28.71
C GLN A 936 -24.94 13.88 28.89
N LEU A 937 -24.69 14.64 27.82
CA LEU A 937 -24.54 16.10 27.83
C LEU A 937 -23.50 16.57 28.89
N PRO A 938 -22.21 16.22 28.73
CA PRO A 938 -21.17 16.53 29.70
C PRO A 938 -20.85 18.02 29.76
N VAL A 939 -20.67 18.53 30.98
CA VAL A 939 -20.21 19.88 31.29
C VAL A 939 -18.70 19.83 31.51
N LEU A 940 -17.95 20.33 30.52
CA LEU A 940 -16.50 20.36 30.50
C LEU A 940 -15.98 21.81 30.59
N ASN A 941 -14.78 21.98 31.15
CA ASN A 941 -14.08 23.26 31.30
C ASN A 941 -13.42 23.70 29.97
N ALA A 942 -14.24 23.94 28.95
CA ALA A 942 -13.85 24.31 27.59
C ALA A 942 -14.93 25.20 26.92
N SER A 943 -14.70 25.63 25.66
CA SER A 943 -15.78 26.23 24.86
C SER A 943 -16.84 25.17 24.56
N LEU A 944 -18.11 25.56 24.63
CA LEU A 944 -19.24 24.63 24.46
C LEU A 944 -19.22 23.95 23.09
N ASP A 945 -18.79 24.66 22.04
CA ASP A 945 -18.73 24.17 20.66
C ASP A 945 -17.72 23.02 20.48
N LEU A 946 -16.73 22.89 21.38
CA LEU A 946 -15.74 21.80 21.35
C LEU A 946 -16.20 20.53 22.12
N ASN A 947 -17.34 20.60 22.81
CA ASN A 947 -17.87 19.48 23.56
C ASN A 947 -18.68 18.53 22.64
N PRO A 948 -18.63 17.21 22.85
CA PRO A 948 -17.89 16.52 23.91
C PRO A 948 -16.43 16.19 23.53
N SER A 949 -16.04 16.36 22.26
CA SER A 949 -14.78 15.88 21.66
C SER A 949 -13.50 16.35 22.36
N ILE A 950 -13.50 17.55 22.96
CA ILE A 950 -12.36 18.11 23.70
C ILE A 950 -11.87 17.21 24.84
N PHE A 951 -12.75 16.38 25.42
CA PHE A 951 -12.39 15.42 26.46
C PHE A 951 -11.30 14.45 25.98
N THR A 952 -11.49 13.82 24.80
CA THR A 952 -10.51 12.89 24.24
C THR A 952 -9.18 13.58 23.98
N THR A 953 -9.19 14.80 23.44
CA THR A 953 -7.96 15.58 23.20
C THR A 953 -7.22 15.85 24.51
N ARG A 954 -7.91 16.31 25.57
CA ARG A 954 -7.28 16.60 26.86
C ARG A 954 -6.81 15.35 27.61
N TYR A 955 -7.55 14.25 27.53
CA TYR A 955 -7.14 12.95 28.07
C TYR A 955 -5.82 12.49 27.43
N VAL A 956 -5.77 12.44 26.09
CA VAL A 956 -4.60 11.97 25.33
C VAL A 956 -3.39 12.91 25.53
N GLU A 957 -3.60 14.23 25.56
CA GLU A 957 -2.56 15.21 25.92
C GLU A 957 -2.01 14.94 27.33
N THR A 958 -2.88 14.74 28.31
CA THR A 958 -2.51 14.46 29.71
C THR A 958 -1.69 13.19 29.83
N VAL A 959 -2.09 12.09 29.20
CA VAL A 959 -1.37 10.81 29.33
C VAL A 959 -0.06 10.77 28.53
N SER A 960 0.08 11.57 27.48
CA SER A 960 1.32 11.67 26.71
C SER A 960 2.53 12.16 27.52
N GLN A 961 2.29 12.85 28.66
CA GLN A 961 3.35 13.34 29.54
C GLN A 961 4.09 12.25 30.34
N PHE A 962 3.58 11.02 30.36
CA PHE A 962 4.20 9.89 31.07
C PHE A 962 5.35 9.24 30.28
N GLY A 963 5.52 9.57 28.99
CA GLY A 963 6.71 9.22 28.22
C GLY A 963 6.43 8.85 26.75
N SER A 964 7.50 8.47 26.03
CA SER A 964 7.43 8.03 24.63
C SER A 964 7.07 6.54 24.45
N GLN A 965 6.81 5.82 25.54
CA GLN A 965 6.42 4.39 25.54
C GLN A 965 4.89 4.20 25.70
N ILE A 966 4.14 5.29 25.65
CA ILE A 966 2.69 5.30 25.87
C ILE A 966 1.95 4.78 24.64
N GLU A 967 0.98 3.90 24.90
CA GLU A 967 -0.10 3.56 23.98
C GLU A 967 -1.44 4.09 24.49
N VAL A 968 -2.25 4.65 23.59
CA VAL A 968 -3.63 5.10 23.80
C VAL A 968 -4.53 4.46 22.75
N ARG A 969 -5.81 4.20 23.04
CA ARG A 969 -6.77 3.67 22.03
C ARG A 969 -7.73 4.68 21.42
N SER A 970 -7.84 5.87 22.01
CA SER A 970 -8.74 6.94 21.55
C SER A 970 -7.95 8.15 21.04
N ALA A 971 -8.46 8.83 20.01
CA ALA A 971 -7.80 9.99 19.43
C ALA A 971 -8.75 11.00 18.77
N ARG A 972 -8.42 12.28 18.95
CA ARG A 972 -9.05 13.44 18.31
C ARG A 972 -8.06 14.62 18.34
N ARG A 973 -7.59 15.08 17.17
CA ARG A 973 -6.56 16.13 16.99
C ARG A 973 -5.26 15.91 17.77
N THR A 974 -4.85 14.66 17.95
CA THR A 974 -3.71 14.25 18.81
C THR A 974 -2.52 13.68 18.05
N ASN A 975 -2.60 13.59 16.72
CA ASN A 975 -1.56 13.09 15.81
C ASN A 975 -0.20 13.81 15.92
N ARG A 976 -0.16 15.02 16.50
CA ARG A 976 1.07 15.76 16.82
C ARG A 976 1.93 15.09 17.91
N LEU A 977 1.37 14.15 18.69
CA LEU A 977 2.02 13.54 19.85
C LEU A 977 2.90 12.33 19.44
N PRO A 978 4.10 12.14 20.03
CA PRO A 978 5.02 11.06 19.68
C PRO A 978 4.71 9.78 20.48
N ILE A 979 3.48 9.30 20.42
CA ILE A 979 2.97 8.11 21.15
C ILE A 979 2.32 7.12 20.17
N PHE A 980 2.04 5.90 20.61
CA PHE A 980 1.28 4.92 19.81
C PHE A 980 -0.22 5.14 19.96
N LEU A 981 -0.94 5.11 18.84
CA LEU A 981 -2.39 4.98 18.80
C LEU A 981 -2.74 3.52 18.48
N ARG A 982 -3.25 2.78 19.47
CA ARG A 982 -3.73 1.41 19.33
C ARG A 982 -5.06 1.38 18.57
N MET A 983 -5.24 0.41 17.69
CA MET A 983 -6.55 0.10 17.10
C MET A 983 -7.49 -0.41 18.18
N LEU A 984 -8.79 -0.21 18.02
CA LEU A 984 -9.75 -0.84 18.91
C LEU A 984 -9.77 -2.36 18.74
N ASP A 985 -9.97 -3.03 19.88
CA ASP A 985 -9.94 -4.48 20.10
C ASP A 985 -10.58 -5.26 18.93
N LYS A 986 -9.80 -6.13 18.30
CA LYS A 986 -10.22 -6.96 17.17
C LYS A 986 -10.74 -8.32 17.63
N ASP A 987 -11.81 -8.77 16.99
CA ASP A 987 -12.43 -10.05 17.27
C ASP A 987 -11.65 -11.19 16.60
N THR A 988 -11.55 -12.35 17.27
CA THR A 988 -10.78 -13.51 16.78
C THR A 988 -11.49 -14.24 15.63
N ASN A 989 -11.51 -13.60 14.46
CA ASN A 989 -12.18 -14.12 13.26
C ASN A 989 -11.53 -13.62 11.95
N TRP A 990 -11.89 -14.25 10.82
CA TRP A 990 -11.39 -13.94 9.46
C TRP A 990 -12.19 -12.88 8.69
N GLY A 991 -13.28 -12.39 9.26
CA GLY A 991 -14.33 -11.65 8.60
C GLY A 991 -14.11 -10.14 8.53
N TRP A 992 -15.07 -9.46 7.89
CA TRP A 992 -15.20 -8.00 7.93
C TRP A 992 -15.86 -7.51 9.23
N ASP A 993 -16.44 -8.40 10.03
CA ASP A 993 -17.00 -8.07 11.34
C ASP A 993 -15.85 -8.07 12.38
N ASN A 994 -15.06 -6.99 12.36
CA ASN A 994 -13.94 -6.72 13.27
C ASN A 994 -12.80 -7.76 13.29
N GLY A 995 -12.73 -8.66 12.31
CA GLY A 995 -11.70 -9.69 12.20
C GLY A 995 -10.48 -9.25 11.38
N LEU A 996 -9.61 -10.21 11.05
CA LEU A 996 -8.33 -10.00 10.36
C LEU A 996 -8.43 -9.15 9.06
N LYS A 997 -9.57 -9.15 8.36
CA LYS A 997 -9.73 -8.31 7.15
C LYS A 997 -9.79 -6.82 7.45
N THR A 998 -10.28 -6.42 8.63
CA THR A 998 -10.36 -5.00 9.01
C THR A 998 -9.02 -4.45 9.49
N LEU A 999 -8.10 -5.32 9.93
CA LEU A 999 -6.79 -4.94 10.45
C LEU A 999 -6.01 -3.99 9.51
N VAL A 1000 -5.83 -4.40 8.25
CA VAL A 1000 -5.09 -3.62 7.25
C VAL A 1000 -5.85 -2.37 6.82
N THR A 1001 -7.19 -2.43 6.74
CA THR A 1001 -8.00 -1.28 6.33
C THR A 1001 -8.08 -0.22 7.44
N THR A 1002 -8.15 -0.62 8.71
CA THR A 1002 -8.06 0.28 9.87
C THR A 1002 -6.71 0.97 9.91
N LEU A 1003 -5.60 0.24 9.71
CA LEU A 1003 -4.26 0.84 9.60
C LEU A 1003 -4.21 1.95 8.53
N LEU A 1004 -4.77 1.69 7.34
CA LEU A 1004 -4.75 2.64 6.23
C LEU A 1004 -5.59 3.90 6.54
N VAL A 1005 -6.77 3.76 7.16
CA VAL A 1005 -7.61 4.91 7.55
C VAL A 1005 -6.94 5.77 8.63
N MET A 1006 -6.38 5.16 9.69
CA MET A 1006 -5.71 5.89 10.77
C MET A 1006 -4.46 6.64 10.27
N ASN A 1007 -3.69 6.03 9.36
CA ASN A 1007 -2.58 6.70 8.66
C ASN A 1007 -3.07 7.91 7.85
N MET A 1008 -4.19 7.78 7.11
CA MET A 1008 -4.75 8.88 6.32
C MET A 1008 -5.36 10.01 7.17
N ALA A 1009 -5.79 9.72 8.40
CA ALA A 1009 -6.16 10.73 9.39
C ALA A 1009 -4.93 11.43 10.03
N GLY A 1010 -3.71 11.02 9.66
CA GLY A 1010 -2.46 11.66 10.09
C GLY A 1010 -1.72 10.95 11.23
N TYR A 1011 -2.12 9.74 11.63
CA TYR A 1011 -1.50 8.97 12.73
C TYR A 1011 -0.58 7.87 12.19
N PRO A 1012 0.74 8.08 12.08
CA PRO A 1012 1.66 7.08 11.51
C PRO A 1012 2.11 5.98 12.48
N PHE A 1013 1.91 6.17 13.78
CA PHE A 1013 2.37 5.25 14.84
C PHE A 1013 1.19 4.42 15.36
N VAL A 1014 0.61 3.61 14.49
CA VAL A 1014 -0.53 2.76 14.82
C VAL A 1014 -0.05 1.44 15.43
N LEU A 1015 -0.59 1.07 16.59
CA LEU A 1015 -0.38 -0.26 17.18
C LEU A 1015 -1.56 -1.17 16.76
N PRO A 1016 -1.32 -2.26 16.02
CA PRO A 1016 -2.35 -3.06 15.34
C PRO A 1016 -3.18 -4.02 16.21
N ASP A 1017 -3.28 -3.77 17.52
CA ASP A 1017 -3.92 -4.66 18.52
C ASP A 1017 -3.27 -6.07 18.60
N MET A 1018 -3.77 -6.91 19.52
CA MET A 1018 -3.20 -8.21 19.87
C MET A 1018 -3.22 -9.23 18.70
N ILE A 1019 -2.12 -9.95 18.56
CA ILE A 1019 -1.96 -11.00 17.54
C ILE A 1019 -2.89 -12.18 17.83
N GLY A 1020 -3.81 -12.44 16.88
CA GLY A 1020 -4.88 -13.45 17.01
C GLY A 1020 -6.22 -12.89 17.49
N GLY A 1021 -6.31 -11.61 17.83
CA GLY A 1021 -7.52 -10.98 18.38
C GLY A 1021 -7.77 -11.32 19.85
N ASN A 1022 -8.88 -10.79 20.38
CA ASN A 1022 -9.16 -10.74 21.83
C ASN A 1022 -9.62 -12.07 22.48
N GLY A 1023 -10.09 -13.04 21.68
CA GLY A 1023 -10.55 -14.35 22.16
C GLY A 1023 -11.84 -14.36 23.00
N TYR A 1024 -12.74 -13.38 22.84
CA TYR A 1024 -13.98 -13.30 23.62
C TYR A 1024 -14.89 -14.54 23.46
N GLY A 1025 -15.55 -14.96 24.54
CA GLY A 1025 -16.53 -16.07 24.51
C GLY A 1025 -15.93 -17.40 24.04
N ASP A 1026 -14.79 -17.79 24.63
CA ASP A 1026 -14.02 -19.01 24.33
C ASP A 1026 -13.46 -19.10 22.89
N SER A 1027 -13.42 -17.98 22.14
CA SER A 1027 -12.96 -17.95 20.74
C SER A 1027 -11.43 -17.88 20.58
N VAL A 1028 -10.71 -18.86 21.13
CA VAL A 1028 -9.24 -18.96 20.99
C VAL A 1028 -8.84 -19.03 19.50
N PRO A 1029 -7.82 -18.28 19.04
CA PRO A 1029 -7.42 -18.29 17.63
C PRO A 1029 -6.91 -19.67 17.20
N THR A 1030 -7.27 -20.09 15.98
CA THR A 1030 -6.64 -21.27 15.37
C THR A 1030 -5.21 -20.94 14.95
N LYS A 1031 -4.31 -21.95 14.92
CA LYS A 1031 -2.92 -21.78 14.48
C LYS A 1031 -2.80 -20.99 13.16
N GLU A 1032 -3.56 -21.37 12.13
CA GLU A 1032 -3.54 -20.67 10.83
C GLU A 1032 -4.01 -19.21 10.95
N LEU A 1033 -5.04 -18.91 11.76
CA LEU A 1033 -5.48 -17.53 11.98
C LEU A 1033 -4.39 -16.72 12.71
N PHE A 1034 -3.78 -17.28 13.76
CA PHE A 1034 -2.69 -16.65 14.49
C PHE A 1034 -1.49 -16.35 13.59
N ILE A 1035 -1.05 -17.31 12.77
CA ILE A 1035 0.04 -17.13 11.80
C ILE A 1035 -0.29 -16.02 10.79
N ARG A 1036 -1.48 -16.02 10.18
CA ARG A 1036 -1.85 -14.93 9.23
C ARG A 1036 -1.97 -13.57 9.91
N TRP A 1037 -2.39 -13.55 11.18
CA TRP A 1037 -2.43 -12.32 11.97
C TRP A 1037 -1.00 -11.80 12.23
N LEU A 1038 -0.08 -12.68 12.62
CA LEU A 1038 1.34 -12.38 12.81
C LEU A 1038 2.02 -11.91 11.50
N GLU A 1039 1.79 -12.60 10.39
CA GLU A 1039 2.30 -12.21 9.06
C GLU A 1039 1.84 -10.80 8.66
N ALA A 1040 0.58 -10.45 8.94
CA ALA A 1040 0.06 -9.11 8.68
C ALA A 1040 0.69 -8.07 9.62
N ASN A 1041 0.80 -8.38 10.91
CA ASN A 1041 1.36 -7.50 11.94
C ASN A 1041 2.86 -7.25 11.75
N ALA A 1042 3.62 -8.20 11.20
CA ALA A 1042 5.04 -8.04 10.89
C ALA A 1042 5.36 -6.95 9.85
N LEU A 1043 4.35 -6.41 9.17
CA LEU A 1043 4.45 -5.27 8.26
C LEU A 1043 3.91 -3.95 8.87
N MET A 1044 3.58 -3.95 10.16
CA MET A 1044 2.99 -2.84 10.90
C MET A 1044 3.98 -2.30 11.96
N PRO A 1045 3.74 -1.11 12.55
CA PRO A 1045 4.73 -0.44 13.41
C PRO A 1045 5.17 -1.19 14.68
N ALA A 1046 4.36 -2.09 15.23
CA ALA A 1046 4.65 -2.82 16.48
C ALA A 1046 3.98 -4.20 16.48
N LEU A 1047 4.46 -5.10 17.35
CA LEU A 1047 3.90 -6.43 17.59
C LEU A 1047 3.45 -6.55 19.06
N GLN A 1048 2.16 -6.82 19.30
CA GLN A 1048 1.62 -7.09 20.63
C GLN A 1048 1.08 -8.52 20.67
N PHE A 1049 1.68 -9.36 21.52
CA PHE A 1049 1.24 -10.72 21.79
C PHE A 1049 0.41 -10.75 23.06
N SER A 1050 -0.55 -11.68 23.13
CA SER A 1050 -1.19 -12.05 24.40
C SER A 1050 -1.52 -13.54 24.42
N PHE A 1051 -2.08 -14.07 23.33
CA PHE A 1051 -1.78 -15.43 22.92
C PHE A 1051 -0.30 -15.51 22.50
N VAL A 1052 0.40 -16.58 22.90
CA VAL A 1052 1.84 -16.74 22.69
C VAL A 1052 2.13 -17.85 21.69
N PRO A 1053 3.17 -17.74 20.83
CA PRO A 1053 3.40 -18.72 19.75
C PRO A 1053 3.53 -20.17 20.22
N TRP A 1054 4.16 -20.39 21.38
CA TRP A 1054 4.37 -21.72 21.96
C TRP A 1054 3.13 -22.36 22.59
N ASP A 1055 1.97 -21.69 22.58
CA ASP A 1055 0.67 -22.34 22.85
C ASP A 1055 0.20 -23.24 21.69
N PHE A 1056 0.86 -23.16 20.51
CA PHE A 1056 0.53 -23.93 19.31
C PHE A 1056 1.50 -25.10 19.07
N ASP A 1057 2.62 -24.88 18.38
CA ASP A 1057 3.67 -25.87 18.11
C ASP A 1057 5.02 -25.19 17.76
N GLU A 1058 5.94 -25.89 17.08
CA GLU A 1058 7.31 -25.43 16.76
C GLU A 1058 7.44 -24.57 15.46
N GLU A 1059 6.34 -24.29 14.74
CA GLU A 1059 6.35 -23.49 13.48
C GLU A 1059 6.28 -21.97 13.72
#